data_AF-A0A3B8U8I1-F1
#
_entry.id   AF-A0A3B8U8I1-F1
#
_cell.length_a   1.000
_cell.length_b   1.000
_cell.length_c   1.000
_cell.angle_alpha   90.00
_cell.angle_beta   90.00
_cell.angle_gamma   90.00
#
_symmetry.space_group_name_H-M   'P 1'
#
loop_
_entity.id
_entity.type
_entity.pdbx_description
1 polymer ?
#
loop_
_entity_poly.entity_id
_entity_poly.type
_entity_poly.pdbx_seq_one_letter_code
_entity_poly.pdbx_strand_id
1 'polypeptide(L)'
;NAESGQGGLLGKLLKKVIGGASSENEPAQILKNYFSLSAGELDQYFDRIRAFIVAHGKLEYTGANGEKQLLENGLYMINYDYSGGIETRYPFPELWIEVYEMIIKDPKVFYNLYFAARGGYDETDVKDIAAYLKAEKTIFGEAYSGYHYADPKYMGSRQAHSTYQTILDIISGQQNLVLPAEVARAAVLMAAELPENIRWMERAPSKIYYLQNRPPLCFIRSNKFRSLLTRASRYESDEEFAGVFPLLYHMDQVYQFDAYNSNARYGGSSDNILSILDYVKAHELGLITRDFLYKAAFEKVGLKYAVGRLGDLFRPVITVYVLRQAKPYMPVDFDKRTMDTKCRFYTLGREVYQNIVNLILDVELRRGDTPTVFSDAVSRISRIEGIPRLMEILRAMGTDTLDRNTYYSYTGGTSKKESLSHLLKVCWPASGETAADLKKAVKENKISVDRLIEVAMYAPQWMEMAEDVLGMEGFTSGCYYFMAHMNERFDDRKKAVIARYTPLTPEELGNGCFDTKWFFEVYEKLGEKNFAKLYKAAKYIADGSKHTRARKYADAATGKVDRDELEKVIEDKRNKDLLMSYGLIPMKDRQDALHRYEFLQKFLKESRQFGAQRRASEAQCVQYAMKNMATTAGYADDLRLTLAMETELVTSNQKFLDGMEIGDYFARVEVDPDGKTELVLSKKGKKVKSVPAALKKDETFNEVKEFASKLKGQYSRCVAMFERAMEEEDAYSCEELSGLCRNPVTAGILGRLVFVGAGAAEAGPVGTLEELGAAEPALPPETQLLVAHPITLYRLGVLPRYQRLFFEKNRESGLKQPFKQVFREFYVKLEEEKDALDSRMFAGYQIQPKKTVAALKGRRWVADYDEGLQKVFFKQNISATIYALADWFSPADTESPTLEYVSFYDRKTYKQKKLSEVPDILYSEVMRDVDLAVSVAHVGGVDPETSHSTIEMRKAIFEFNMELFGLTNVTFEGTHAYIKGTLGNYNVQLGSGVIHKESGGMVNILPVHSQHRGKIFLPFIDEDPKTAEILSKILLLAQDGKIKDPYILQQLVRA
;
A
#
# COMPACT_ATOMS: atom_id res chain seq x y z
N ASN A 1 39.72 39.81 11.28
CA ASN A 1 39.25 41.09 10.71
C ASN A 1 37.78 41.09 10.31
N ALA A 2 37.23 40.07 9.62
CA ALA A 2 35.79 40.04 9.30
C ALA A 2 34.86 39.84 10.53
N GLU A 3 35.31 39.05 11.53
CA GLU A 3 34.53 38.77 12.76
C GLU A 3 34.33 40.00 13.65
N SER A 4 35.32 40.89 13.76
CA SER A 4 35.18 42.10 14.58
C SER A 4 34.18 43.09 13.97
N GLY A 5 34.10 43.18 12.64
CA GLY A 5 33.13 44.01 11.93
C GLY A 5 31.71 43.46 11.97
N GLN A 6 31.52 42.16 11.70
CA GLN A 6 30.19 41.54 11.71
C GLN A 6 29.66 41.21 13.09
N GLY A 7 30.51 40.81 14.03
CA GLY A 7 30.14 40.69 15.43
C GLY A 7 29.59 42.02 15.98
N GLY A 8 30.14 43.15 15.52
CA GLY A 8 29.61 44.48 15.81
C GLY A 8 28.22 44.74 15.19
N LEU A 9 27.95 44.28 13.96
CA LEU A 9 26.65 44.44 13.31
C LEU A 9 25.57 43.54 13.93
N LEU A 10 25.85 42.24 14.11
CA LEU A 10 24.96 41.31 14.78
C LEU A 10 24.73 41.71 16.24
N GLY A 11 25.75 42.23 16.93
CA GLY A 11 25.60 42.80 18.27
C GLY A 11 24.72 44.05 18.29
N LYS A 12 24.79 44.92 17.28
CA LYS A 12 23.87 46.08 17.13
C LYS A 12 22.43 45.63 16.83
N LEU A 13 22.25 44.63 15.98
CA LEU A 13 20.94 44.05 15.68
C LEU A 13 20.35 43.34 16.89
N LEU A 14 21.16 42.58 17.64
CA LEU A 14 20.75 41.98 18.91
C LEU A 14 20.35 43.07 19.91
N LYS A 15 21.10 44.17 20.02
CA LYS A 15 20.71 45.33 20.84
C LYS A 15 19.41 46.00 20.36
N LYS A 16 19.10 45.97 19.07
CA LYS A 16 17.80 46.44 18.52
C LYS A 16 16.66 45.47 18.85
N VAL A 17 16.92 44.16 18.83
CA VAL A 17 15.98 43.12 19.28
C VAL A 17 15.71 43.25 20.78
N ILE A 18 16.72 43.61 21.56
CA ILE A 18 16.62 43.89 22.99
C ILE A 18 15.97 45.26 23.27
N GLY A 19 16.30 46.30 22.49
CA GLY A 19 15.86 47.69 22.68
C GLY A 19 14.58 48.10 21.94
N GLY A 20 13.93 47.17 21.23
CA GLY A 20 12.54 47.30 20.77
C GLY A 20 11.53 47.09 21.90
N ALA A 21 11.96 46.51 23.03
CA ALA A 21 11.33 46.76 24.31
C ALA A 21 11.77 48.16 24.77
N SER A 22 10.82 49.07 24.97
CA SER A 22 11.07 50.38 25.56
C SER A 22 11.94 50.24 26.82
N SER A 23 12.67 51.31 27.16
CA SER A 23 13.54 51.45 28.34
C SER A 23 12.85 51.24 29.70
N GLU A 24 11.65 50.67 29.73
CA GLU A 24 10.83 50.40 30.90
C GLU A 24 10.69 48.90 31.24
N ASN A 25 11.14 47.94 30.41
CA ASN A 25 11.00 46.51 30.76
C ASN A 25 12.22 45.64 30.39
N GLU A 26 13.10 45.38 31.37
CA GLU A 26 14.15 44.35 31.29
C GLU A 26 13.54 42.94 31.05
N PRO A 27 14.23 41.99 30.38
CA PRO A 27 13.74 40.63 30.15
C PRO A 27 13.19 39.94 31.41
N ALA A 28 13.84 40.14 32.56
CA ALA A 28 13.37 39.62 33.85
C ALA A 28 12.01 40.21 34.26
N GLN A 29 11.75 41.50 33.99
CA GLN A 29 10.49 42.15 34.31
C GLN A 29 9.35 41.66 33.41
N ILE A 30 9.61 41.44 32.11
CA ILE A 30 8.63 40.84 31.18
C ILE A 30 8.19 39.47 31.69
N LEU A 31 9.15 38.61 32.05
CA LEU A 31 8.85 37.27 32.55
C LEU A 31 8.13 37.31 33.89
N LYS A 32 8.56 38.16 34.83
CA LYS A 32 7.89 38.34 36.13
C LYS A 32 6.45 38.83 35.96
N ASN A 33 6.20 39.72 35.02
CA ASN A 33 4.86 40.22 34.72
C ASN A 33 3.99 39.12 34.08
N TYR A 34 4.56 38.30 33.20
CA TYR A 34 3.81 37.25 32.49
C TYR A 34 3.55 36.01 33.36
N PHE A 35 4.59 35.49 34.02
CA PHE A 35 4.53 34.37 34.96
C PHE A 35 4.31 34.85 36.39
N SER A 36 3.19 35.52 36.63
CA SER A 36 2.89 36.24 37.88
C SER A 36 1.97 35.51 38.85
N LEU A 37 1.38 34.38 38.46
CA LEU A 37 0.50 33.64 39.37
C LEU A 37 1.31 33.04 40.53
N SER A 38 0.80 33.22 41.74
CA SER A 38 1.31 32.54 42.94
C SER A 38 0.91 31.06 42.95
N ALA A 39 1.61 30.25 43.75
CA ALA A 39 1.28 28.83 43.92
C ALA A 39 -0.19 28.63 44.36
N GLY A 40 -0.70 29.49 45.26
CA GLY A 40 -2.09 29.42 45.70
C GLY A 40 -3.11 29.78 44.61
N GLU A 41 -2.78 30.69 43.69
CA GLU A 41 -3.63 30.97 42.53
C GLU A 41 -3.62 29.80 41.53
N LEU A 42 -2.45 29.19 41.29
CA LEU A 42 -2.35 27.97 40.47
C LEU A 42 -3.22 26.84 41.05
N ASP A 43 -3.15 26.62 42.37
CA ASP A 43 -3.98 25.63 43.06
C ASP A 43 -5.47 25.90 42.85
N GLN A 44 -5.93 27.15 43.00
CA GLN A 44 -7.33 27.51 42.78
C GLN A 44 -7.82 27.20 41.35
N TYR A 45 -6.97 27.38 40.35
CA TYR A 45 -7.32 27.01 38.96
C TYR A 45 -7.36 25.50 38.77
N PHE A 46 -6.37 24.76 39.27
CA PHE A 46 -6.38 23.29 39.18
C PHE A 46 -7.53 22.67 39.97
N ASP A 47 -7.92 23.23 41.11
CA ASP A 47 -9.10 22.83 41.89
C ASP A 47 -10.38 22.96 41.06
N ARG A 48 -10.53 24.07 40.34
CA ARG A 48 -11.68 24.30 39.46
C ARG A 48 -11.70 23.34 38.26
N ILE A 49 -10.55 23.11 37.62
CA ILE A 49 -10.42 22.13 36.53
C ILE A 49 -10.73 20.72 37.04
N ARG A 50 -10.22 20.36 38.22
CA ARG A 50 -10.51 19.07 38.86
C ARG A 50 -12.00 18.93 39.17
N ALA A 51 -12.63 19.94 39.74
CA ALA A 51 -14.08 19.94 40.00
C ALA A 51 -14.87 19.72 38.70
N PHE A 52 -14.43 20.33 37.59
CA PHE A 52 -15.04 20.14 36.28
C PHE A 52 -14.87 18.70 35.76
N ILE A 53 -13.67 18.11 35.88
CA ILE A 53 -13.42 16.70 35.52
C ILE A 53 -14.30 15.76 36.35
N VAL A 54 -14.39 15.99 37.67
CA VAL A 54 -15.19 15.16 38.59
C VAL A 54 -16.68 15.28 38.29
N ALA A 55 -17.17 16.48 37.96
CA ALA A 55 -18.57 16.68 37.57
C ALA A 55 -18.95 15.86 36.32
N HIS A 56 -18.00 15.66 35.41
CA HIS A 56 -18.15 14.86 34.19
C HIS A 56 -17.56 13.44 34.30
N GLY A 57 -17.14 13.02 35.50
CA GLY A 57 -16.30 11.83 35.68
C GLY A 57 -16.93 10.50 35.25
N LYS A 58 -18.28 10.46 35.17
CA LYS A 58 -19.07 9.29 34.74
C LYS A 58 -19.15 9.12 33.22
N LEU A 59 -18.63 10.06 32.44
CA LEU A 59 -18.60 9.92 30.99
C LEU A 59 -17.66 8.78 30.60
N GLU A 60 -18.20 7.82 29.84
CA GLU A 60 -17.49 6.65 29.32
C GLU A 60 -17.05 6.90 27.88
N TYR A 61 -15.83 6.48 27.54
CA TYR A 61 -15.32 6.48 26.17
C TYR A 61 -14.44 5.26 25.92
N THR A 62 -14.24 4.91 24.65
CA THR A 62 -13.37 3.79 24.25
C THR A 62 -12.00 4.33 23.89
N GLY A 63 -10.95 3.89 24.57
CA GLY A 63 -9.57 4.25 24.27
C GLY A 63 -9.07 3.62 22.95
N ALA A 64 -7.95 4.12 22.43
CA ALA A 64 -7.34 3.65 21.18
C ALA A 64 -6.93 2.16 21.22
N ASN A 65 -6.80 1.58 22.42
CA ASN A 65 -6.54 0.16 22.64
C ASN A 65 -7.82 -0.70 22.67
N GLY A 66 -9.00 -0.10 22.51
CA GLY A 66 -10.31 -0.77 22.57
C GLY A 66 -10.90 -0.93 23.97
N GLU A 67 -10.22 -0.46 25.02
CA GLU A 67 -10.72 -0.55 26.40
C GLU A 67 -11.68 0.59 26.72
N LYS A 68 -12.75 0.29 27.45
CA LYS A 68 -13.66 1.30 28.00
C LYS A 68 -12.99 2.00 29.17
N GLN A 69 -13.01 3.33 29.15
CA GLN A 69 -12.43 4.22 30.14
C GLN A 69 -13.50 5.17 30.67
N LEU A 70 -13.40 5.53 31.96
CA LEU A 70 -14.18 6.61 32.55
C LEU A 70 -13.31 7.85 32.67
N LEU A 71 -13.89 9.02 32.42
CA LEU A 71 -13.14 10.29 32.49
C LEU A 71 -12.54 10.55 33.88
N GLU A 72 -13.17 10.06 34.94
CA GLU A 72 -12.63 10.14 36.31
C GLU A 72 -11.28 9.41 36.50
N ASN A 73 -10.92 8.48 35.61
CA ASN A 73 -9.66 7.75 35.68
C ASN A 73 -8.52 8.43 34.91
N GLY A 74 -8.84 9.37 34.02
CA GLY A 74 -7.87 10.10 33.19
C GLY A 74 -8.38 10.35 31.78
N LEU A 75 -7.63 11.11 30.99
CA LEU A 75 -7.94 11.46 29.61
C LEU A 75 -6.95 10.82 28.63
N TYR A 76 -7.37 9.75 27.97
CA TYR A 76 -6.53 8.93 27.09
C TYR A 76 -6.92 9.06 25.62
N MET A 77 -5.99 8.76 24.71
CA MET A 77 -6.24 8.82 23.28
C MET A 77 -7.32 7.82 22.85
N ILE A 78 -8.18 8.22 21.91
CA ILE A 78 -9.20 7.37 21.27
C ILE A 78 -8.77 6.82 19.91
N ASN A 79 -7.73 7.40 19.31
CA ASN A 79 -7.07 6.88 18.10
C ASN A 79 -5.58 7.31 18.06
N TYR A 80 -4.82 6.68 17.16
CA TYR A 80 -3.40 7.01 16.92
C TYR A 80 -3.18 7.81 15.62
N ASP A 81 -4.19 8.51 15.12
CA ASP A 81 -4.06 9.31 13.90
C ASP A 81 -3.46 10.69 14.22
N TYR A 82 -2.26 10.94 13.70
CA TYR A 82 -1.52 12.20 13.88
C TYR A 82 -1.69 13.18 12.70
N SER A 83 -2.59 12.88 11.76
CA SER A 83 -2.84 13.73 10.58
C SER A 83 -3.68 14.98 10.92
N GLY A 84 -4.61 14.86 11.87
CA GLY A 84 -5.49 15.93 12.35
C GLY A 84 -4.94 16.75 13.53
N GLY A 85 -5.77 17.66 14.05
CA GLY A 85 -5.49 18.40 15.27
C GLY A 85 -5.39 17.50 16.51
N ILE A 86 -4.89 18.02 17.61
CA ILE A 86 -4.72 17.20 18.83
C ILE A 86 -6.07 16.81 19.44
N GLU A 87 -7.07 17.65 19.31
CA GLU A 87 -8.44 17.48 19.77
C GLU A 87 -9.14 16.28 19.13
N THR A 88 -8.74 15.87 17.92
CA THR A 88 -9.35 14.72 17.23
C THR A 88 -8.86 13.37 17.79
N ARG A 89 -7.78 13.39 18.58
CA ARG A 89 -7.18 12.19 19.19
C ARG A 89 -7.70 11.87 20.57
N TYR A 90 -8.50 12.74 21.18
CA TYR A 90 -8.99 12.62 22.56
C TYR A 90 -10.52 12.77 22.60
N PRO A 91 -11.20 12.17 23.59
CA PRO A 91 -12.64 12.26 23.70
C PRO A 91 -13.09 13.65 24.20
N PHE A 92 -14.35 13.96 23.93
CA PHE A 92 -15.06 15.14 24.43
C PHE A 92 -14.35 16.49 24.16
N PRO A 93 -13.90 16.76 22.92
CA PRO A 93 -13.24 18.04 22.59
C PRO A 93 -14.04 19.28 23.01
N GLU A 94 -15.37 19.18 23.04
CA GLU A 94 -16.31 20.21 23.50
C GLU A 94 -16.20 20.52 25.01
N LEU A 95 -15.86 19.56 25.86
CA LEU A 95 -15.72 19.81 27.29
C LEU A 95 -14.47 20.64 27.61
N TRP A 96 -13.41 20.46 26.82
CA TRP A 96 -12.14 21.13 27.07
C TRP A 96 -12.19 22.60 26.64
N ILE A 97 -12.96 22.93 25.60
CA ILE A 97 -13.22 24.33 25.26
C ILE A 97 -14.01 25.04 26.37
N GLU A 98 -14.98 24.37 27.01
CA GLU A 98 -15.72 24.91 28.15
C GLU A 98 -14.81 25.21 29.36
N VAL A 99 -13.82 24.35 29.63
CA VAL A 99 -12.79 24.62 30.64
C VAL A 99 -12.08 25.94 30.35
N TYR A 100 -11.73 26.20 29.08
CA TYR A 100 -11.12 27.48 28.73
C TYR A 100 -12.10 28.64 28.91
N GLU A 101 -13.32 28.55 28.39
CA GLU A 101 -14.30 29.63 28.40
C GLU A 101 -14.85 29.97 29.79
N MET A 102 -14.96 28.98 30.68
CA MET A 102 -15.55 29.15 32.02
C MET A 102 -14.52 29.29 33.12
N ILE A 103 -13.37 28.62 33.01
CA ILE A 103 -12.39 28.54 34.09
C ILE A 103 -11.19 29.44 33.81
N ILE A 104 -10.51 29.24 32.69
CA ILE A 104 -9.20 29.86 32.40
C ILE A 104 -9.35 31.29 31.87
N LYS A 105 -10.19 31.49 30.84
CA LYS A 105 -10.62 32.76 30.19
C LYS A 105 -9.54 33.65 29.59
N ASP A 106 -8.31 33.55 30.06
CA ASP A 106 -7.22 34.46 29.78
C ASP A 106 -5.99 33.68 29.28
N PRO A 107 -5.42 34.04 28.12
CA PRO A 107 -4.24 33.37 27.56
C PRO A 107 -3.00 33.40 28.46
N LYS A 108 -2.80 34.46 29.25
CA LYS A 108 -1.68 34.55 30.20
C LYS A 108 -1.89 33.57 31.36
N VAL A 109 -3.11 33.48 31.90
CA VAL A 109 -3.47 32.45 32.90
C VAL A 109 -3.24 31.06 32.32
N PHE A 110 -3.70 30.82 31.09
CA PHE A 110 -3.50 29.56 30.38
C PHE A 110 -2.02 29.16 30.36
N TYR A 111 -1.12 30.05 29.94
CA TYR A 111 0.31 29.70 29.85
C TYR A 111 0.97 29.51 31.23
N ASN A 112 0.50 30.17 32.28
CA ASN A 112 0.97 29.88 33.65
C ASN A 112 0.59 28.43 34.04
N LEU A 113 -0.64 28.00 33.78
CA LEU A 113 -1.09 26.61 34.03
C LEU A 113 -0.38 25.60 33.11
N TYR A 114 -0.21 25.94 31.83
CA TYR A 114 0.47 25.12 30.83
C TYR A 114 1.88 24.75 31.26
N PHE A 115 2.65 25.75 31.72
CA PHE A 115 4.00 25.51 32.18
C PHE A 115 4.03 24.89 33.58
N ALA A 116 3.09 25.18 34.48
CA ALA A 116 2.99 24.52 35.78
C ALA A 116 2.73 23.00 35.64
N ALA A 117 1.88 22.60 34.68
CA ALA A 117 1.57 21.19 34.40
C ALA A 117 2.68 20.46 33.60
N ARG A 118 3.60 21.19 32.96
CA ARG A 118 4.70 20.64 32.16
C ARG A 118 6.01 20.57 32.96
N GLY A 119 6.47 19.35 33.22
CA GLY A 119 7.75 19.09 33.87
C GLY A 119 8.99 19.35 33.00
N GLY A 120 10.00 19.97 33.60
CA GLY A 120 11.38 20.06 33.11
C GLY A 120 12.21 18.81 33.46
N TYR A 121 13.49 18.99 33.77
CA TYR A 121 14.32 17.92 34.34
C TYR A 121 13.97 17.64 35.80
N ASP A 122 14.17 16.39 36.25
CA ASP A 122 14.00 15.97 37.64
C ASP A 122 15.29 15.37 38.24
N GLU A 123 15.21 14.89 39.48
CA GLU A 123 16.32 14.29 40.24
C GLU A 123 16.89 13.01 39.61
N THR A 124 16.18 12.38 38.67
CA THR A 124 16.66 11.24 37.89
C THR A 124 17.47 11.67 36.66
N ASP A 125 17.34 12.93 36.25
CA ASP A 125 18.02 13.51 35.10
C ASP A 125 19.31 14.23 35.49
N VAL A 126 19.22 15.14 36.47
CA VAL A 126 20.27 16.11 36.82
C VAL A 126 20.74 15.89 38.24
N LYS A 127 22.07 15.89 38.43
CA LYS A 127 22.69 15.66 39.73
C LYS A 127 22.41 16.79 40.74
N ASP A 128 22.45 18.04 40.30
CA ASP A 128 22.12 19.22 41.12
C ASP A 128 20.76 19.79 40.70
N ILE A 129 19.70 19.07 41.09
CA ILE A 129 18.33 19.46 40.78
C ILE A 129 17.94 20.80 41.44
N ALA A 130 18.50 21.10 42.62
CA ALA A 130 18.21 22.35 43.33
C ALA A 130 18.69 23.58 42.54
N ALA A 131 19.89 23.52 41.95
CA ALA A 131 20.40 24.58 41.10
C ALA A 131 19.59 24.75 39.80
N TYR A 132 19.18 23.63 39.17
CA TYR A 132 18.28 23.67 38.01
C TYR A 132 16.95 24.34 38.33
N LEU A 133 16.27 23.89 39.40
CA LEU A 133 14.97 24.44 39.80
C LEU A 133 15.05 25.92 40.17
N LYS A 134 16.13 26.34 40.84
CA LYS A 134 16.38 27.75 41.16
C LYS A 134 16.51 28.60 39.88
N ALA A 135 17.24 28.11 38.88
CA ALA A 135 17.40 28.79 37.60
C ALA A 135 16.12 28.79 36.76
N GLU A 136 15.39 27.68 36.73
CA GLU A 136 14.11 27.58 36.02
C GLU A 136 13.05 28.51 36.64
N LYS A 137 13.05 28.66 37.97
CA LYS A 137 12.15 29.57 38.70
C LYS A 137 12.34 31.05 38.33
N THR A 138 13.54 31.48 37.93
CA THR A 138 13.74 32.87 37.47
C THR A 138 13.05 33.17 36.14
N ILE A 139 12.69 32.13 35.38
CA ILE A 139 12.04 32.23 34.07
C ILE A 139 10.54 32.02 34.19
N PHE A 140 10.12 30.97 34.91
CA PHE A 140 8.71 30.55 34.99
C PHE A 140 7.98 30.98 36.26
N GLY A 141 8.61 31.71 37.17
CA GLY A 141 8.00 32.07 38.46
C GLY A 141 7.58 30.82 39.24
N GLU A 142 6.40 30.86 39.87
CA GLU A 142 5.85 29.69 40.58
C GLU A 142 5.37 28.57 39.65
N ALA A 143 5.36 28.77 38.33
CA ALA A 143 5.04 27.71 37.36
C ALA A 143 6.27 26.83 36.99
N TYR A 144 7.40 26.95 37.70
CA TYR A 144 8.59 26.10 37.53
C TYR A 144 8.34 24.64 37.93
N SER A 145 9.28 23.74 37.62
CA SER A 145 9.08 22.28 37.82
C SER A 145 9.11 21.83 39.29
N GLY A 146 9.41 22.72 40.24
CA GLY A 146 9.27 22.45 41.67
C GLY A 146 7.90 22.85 42.22
N TYR A 147 6.97 23.28 41.38
CA TYR A 147 5.57 23.43 41.75
C TYR A 147 4.95 22.06 42.06
N HIS A 148 4.23 21.98 43.18
CA HIS A 148 3.56 20.77 43.63
C HIS A 148 2.10 21.08 43.96
N TYR A 149 1.19 20.57 43.13
CA TYR A 149 -0.23 20.65 43.39
C TYR A 149 -0.65 19.61 44.45
N ALA A 150 -1.47 20.04 45.42
CA ALA A 150 -1.78 19.25 46.61
C ALA A 150 -2.53 17.93 46.32
N ASP A 151 -3.37 17.88 45.27
CA ASP A 151 -4.06 16.66 44.82
C ASP A 151 -3.55 16.24 43.42
N PRO A 152 -2.46 15.47 43.34
CA PRO A 152 -1.80 15.17 42.07
C PRO A 152 -2.53 14.14 41.22
N LYS A 153 -3.78 13.72 41.55
CA LYS A 153 -4.50 12.62 40.85
C LYS A 153 -4.39 12.68 39.32
N TYR A 154 -4.55 13.86 38.73
CA TYR A 154 -4.52 14.10 37.28
C TYR A 154 -3.22 14.76 36.77
N MET A 155 -2.23 14.95 37.65
CA MET A 155 -0.94 15.57 37.34
C MET A 155 0.13 14.49 37.21
N GLY A 156 0.63 14.28 36.00
CA GLY A 156 1.69 13.32 35.71
C GLY A 156 3.09 13.94 35.82
N SER A 157 4.08 13.10 36.15
CA SER A 157 5.50 13.47 36.03
C SER A 157 5.96 13.45 34.56
N ARG A 158 7.21 13.85 34.30
CA ARG A 158 7.77 13.88 32.93
C ARG A 158 7.65 12.54 32.16
N GLN A 159 7.70 11.41 32.86
CA GLN A 159 7.62 10.06 32.25
C GLN A 159 6.24 9.41 32.38
N ALA A 160 5.29 10.06 33.07
CA ALA A 160 3.93 9.56 33.29
C ALA A 160 2.90 10.37 32.51
N HIS A 161 1.75 9.77 32.22
CA HIS A 161 0.63 10.48 31.61
C HIS A 161 0.10 11.57 32.55
N SER A 162 -0.17 12.76 32.02
CA SER A 162 -0.74 13.91 32.74
C SER A 162 -2.03 14.36 32.06
N THR A 163 -3.17 14.15 32.71
CA THR A 163 -4.48 14.55 32.20
C THR A 163 -4.61 16.06 32.12
N TYR A 164 -4.08 16.81 33.10
CA TYR A 164 -4.05 18.28 33.02
C TYR A 164 -3.26 18.78 31.80
N GLN A 165 -2.09 18.19 31.54
CA GLN A 165 -1.29 18.58 30.38
C GLN A 165 -2.02 18.27 29.07
N THR A 166 -2.67 17.10 28.98
CA THR A 166 -3.46 16.73 27.80
C THR A 166 -4.61 17.70 27.55
N ILE A 167 -5.38 18.07 28.58
CA ILE A 167 -6.48 19.06 28.47
C ILE A 167 -5.93 20.40 27.96
N LEU A 168 -4.82 20.87 28.54
CA LEU A 168 -4.22 22.14 28.13
C LEU A 168 -3.63 22.09 26.71
N ASP A 169 -3.04 20.96 26.29
CA ASP A 169 -2.60 20.78 24.90
C ASP A 169 -3.78 20.78 23.91
N ILE A 170 -4.93 20.19 24.27
CA ILE A 170 -6.18 20.23 23.47
C ILE A 170 -6.70 21.67 23.34
N ILE A 171 -6.82 22.37 24.47
CA ILE A 171 -7.26 23.78 24.51
C ILE A 171 -6.35 24.65 23.63
N SER A 172 -5.03 24.47 23.72
CA SER A 172 -4.09 25.25 22.90
C SER A 172 -4.34 25.07 21.40
N GLY A 173 -4.70 23.87 20.96
CA GLY A 173 -5.02 23.56 19.56
C GLY A 173 -6.34 24.20 19.14
N GLN A 174 -7.41 23.95 19.88
CA GLN A 174 -8.76 24.43 19.54
C GLN A 174 -8.89 25.96 19.55
N GLN A 175 -8.23 26.61 20.52
CA GLN A 175 -8.26 28.06 20.68
C GLN A 175 -7.16 28.78 19.89
N ASN A 176 -6.31 28.05 19.16
CA ASN A 176 -5.14 28.59 18.47
C ASN A 176 -4.30 29.52 19.36
N LEU A 177 -4.11 29.14 20.64
CA LEU A 177 -3.40 30.00 21.60
C LEU A 177 -1.93 30.09 21.22
N VAL A 178 -1.44 31.32 21.07
CA VAL A 178 -0.04 31.59 20.72
C VAL A 178 0.62 32.37 21.86
N LEU A 179 1.68 31.79 22.43
CA LEU A 179 2.50 32.48 23.44
C LEU A 179 3.08 33.77 22.82
N PRO A 180 3.05 34.93 23.50
CA PRO A 180 3.63 36.16 22.97
C PRO A 180 5.12 35.99 22.63
N ALA A 181 5.53 36.48 21.47
CA ALA A 181 6.92 36.36 21.01
C ALA A 181 7.90 37.06 21.96
N GLU A 182 7.51 38.21 22.52
CA GLU A 182 8.31 38.98 23.47
C GLU A 182 8.64 38.19 24.74
N VAL A 183 7.67 37.43 25.28
CA VAL A 183 7.85 36.57 26.46
C VAL A 183 8.82 35.44 26.14
N ALA A 184 8.64 34.78 24.99
CA ALA A 184 9.53 33.71 24.55
C ALA A 184 10.97 34.22 24.33
N ARG A 185 11.14 35.39 23.70
CA ARG A 185 12.45 36.03 23.47
C ARG A 185 13.10 36.47 24.77
N ALA A 186 12.34 37.03 25.72
CA ALA A 186 12.83 37.39 27.04
C ALA A 186 13.35 36.16 27.80
N ALA A 187 12.65 35.02 27.72
CA ALA A 187 13.10 33.78 28.34
C ALA A 187 14.39 33.24 27.70
N VAL A 188 14.50 33.30 26.37
CA VAL A 188 15.72 32.89 25.64
C VAL A 188 16.91 33.78 26.03
N LEU A 189 16.72 35.09 26.16
CA LEU A 189 17.76 36.01 26.64
C LEU A 189 18.17 35.71 28.08
N MET A 190 17.22 35.48 28.99
CA MET A 190 17.51 35.07 30.36
C MET A 190 18.29 33.75 30.42
N ALA A 191 17.96 32.79 29.54
CA ALA A 191 18.69 31.54 29.45
C ALA A 191 20.11 31.69 28.89
N ALA A 192 20.41 32.75 28.13
CA ALA A 192 21.75 33.06 27.66
C ALA A 192 22.66 33.56 28.79
N GLU A 193 22.10 34.32 29.73
CA GLU A 193 22.81 34.88 30.90
C GLU A 193 23.03 33.85 32.04
N LEU A 194 22.52 32.62 31.89
CA LEU A 194 22.73 31.59 32.91
C LEU A 194 24.22 31.22 33.05
N PRO A 195 24.69 30.93 34.27
CA PRO A 195 26.02 30.37 34.48
C PRO A 195 26.24 29.08 33.67
N GLU A 196 27.48 28.85 33.22
CA GLU A 196 27.82 27.72 32.35
C GLU A 196 27.43 26.35 32.94
N ASN A 197 27.65 26.16 34.25
CA ASN A 197 27.28 24.94 34.98
C ASN A 197 25.76 24.70 35.07
N ILE A 198 24.93 25.71 34.78
CA ILE A 198 23.47 25.58 34.68
C ILE A 198 23.05 25.38 33.23
N ARG A 199 23.72 26.06 32.28
CA ARG A 199 23.49 25.84 30.85
C ARG A 199 23.77 24.38 30.46
N TRP A 200 24.80 23.79 31.06
CA TRP A 200 25.23 22.42 30.89
C TRP A 200 25.36 21.70 32.23
N MET A 201 24.41 20.81 32.52
CA MET A 201 24.26 20.17 33.82
C MET A 201 24.74 18.72 33.81
N GLU A 202 25.44 18.32 34.88
CA GLU A 202 25.86 16.93 35.07
C GLU A 202 24.63 16.01 35.25
N ARG A 203 24.66 14.86 34.59
CA ARG A 203 23.59 13.85 34.68
C ARG A 203 23.58 13.19 36.06
N ALA A 204 22.40 12.85 36.55
CA ALA A 204 22.28 11.98 37.72
C ALA A 204 22.88 10.58 37.44
N PRO A 205 23.44 9.90 38.45
CA PRO A 205 24.02 8.57 38.27
C PRO A 205 22.99 7.55 37.75
N SER A 206 23.33 6.81 36.68
CA SER A 206 22.47 5.77 36.12
C SER A 206 23.13 4.39 36.20
N LYS A 207 22.35 3.35 36.54
CA LYS A 207 22.78 1.94 36.47
C LYS A 207 22.88 1.43 35.03
N ILE A 208 22.39 2.19 34.05
CA ILE A 208 22.35 1.81 32.64
C ILE A 208 23.65 2.30 31.96
N TYR A 209 24.51 1.36 31.58
CA TYR A 209 25.88 1.62 31.07
C TYR A 209 25.94 2.66 29.91
N TYR A 210 25.04 2.59 28.93
CA TYR A 210 25.05 3.54 27.81
C TYR A 210 24.50 4.94 28.14
N LEU A 211 23.91 5.14 29.33
CA LEU A 211 23.53 6.47 29.82
C LEU A 211 24.66 7.15 30.61
N GLN A 212 25.67 6.40 31.05
CA GLN A 212 26.81 6.92 31.82
C GLN A 212 27.77 7.78 30.97
N ASN A 213 27.92 7.46 29.68
CA ASN A 213 28.84 8.15 28.76
C ASN A 213 28.16 9.19 27.86
N ARG A 214 26.98 9.71 28.26
CA ARG A 214 26.27 10.75 27.49
C ARG A 214 26.76 12.15 27.84
N PRO A 215 26.68 13.11 26.90
CA PRO A 215 27.04 14.50 27.17
C PRO A 215 26.14 15.10 28.27
N PRO A 216 26.60 16.17 28.96
CA PRO A 216 25.81 16.93 29.93
C PRO A 216 24.45 17.35 29.37
N LEU A 217 23.47 17.55 30.25
CA LEU A 217 22.14 18.00 29.88
C LEU A 217 22.12 19.50 29.62
N CYS A 218 21.56 19.90 28.49
CA CYS A 218 21.42 21.31 28.14
C CYS A 218 20.12 21.89 28.70
N PHE A 219 20.19 23.05 29.37
CA PHE A 219 19.05 23.75 29.97
C PHE A 219 17.92 24.01 28.95
N ILE A 220 18.25 24.61 27.81
CA ILE A 220 17.26 24.98 26.79
C ILE A 220 16.71 23.79 25.98
N ARG A 221 17.24 22.58 26.21
CA ARG A 221 16.75 21.32 25.66
C ARG A 221 15.79 20.60 26.61
N SER A 222 15.50 21.14 27.80
CA SER A 222 14.44 20.61 28.66
C SER A 222 13.09 20.65 27.94
N ASN A 223 12.21 19.69 28.23
CA ASN A 223 10.88 19.63 27.59
C ASN A 223 10.08 20.92 27.79
N LYS A 224 10.23 21.54 28.96
CA LYS A 224 9.58 22.79 29.33
C LYS A 224 10.14 23.98 28.52
N PHE A 225 11.47 24.13 28.47
CA PHE A 225 12.09 25.27 27.78
C PHE A 225 11.98 25.17 26.25
N ARG A 226 11.97 23.95 25.69
CA ARG A 226 11.87 23.73 24.24
C ARG A 226 10.66 24.43 23.61
N SER A 227 9.53 24.56 24.32
CA SER A 227 8.36 25.31 23.85
C SER A 227 8.64 26.81 23.68
N LEU A 228 9.36 27.42 24.63
CA LEU A 228 9.78 28.83 24.54
C LEU A 228 10.75 29.04 23.37
N LEU A 229 11.77 28.18 23.25
CA LEU A 229 12.72 28.26 22.15
C LEU A 229 12.02 28.12 20.79
N THR A 230 11.10 27.16 20.66
CA THR A 230 10.30 26.97 19.44
C THR A 230 9.48 28.21 19.10
N ARG A 231 8.88 28.88 20.09
CA ARG A 231 8.11 30.10 19.84
C ARG A 231 9.01 31.28 19.48
N ALA A 232 10.15 31.41 20.14
CA ALA A 232 11.12 32.48 19.90
C ALA A 232 11.75 32.39 18.51
N SER A 233 11.86 31.17 17.95
CA SER A 233 12.42 30.92 16.62
C SER A 233 11.41 31.06 15.47
N ARG A 234 10.11 31.22 15.74
CA ARG A 234 9.09 31.38 14.68
C ARG A 234 9.14 32.78 14.08
N TYR A 235 8.98 32.84 12.77
CA TYR A 235 8.86 34.05 11.96
C TYR A 235 7.92 33.78 10.78
N GLU A 236 7.21 34.80 10.32
CA GLU A 236 6.29 34.74 9.18
C GLU A 236 6.69 35.68 8.02
N SER A 237 7.68 36.56 8.26
CA SER A 237 8.20 37.49 7.27
C SER A 237 9.73 37.61 7.31
N ASP A 238 10.32 38.16 6.25
CA ASP A 238 11.76 38.44 6.18
C ASP A 238 12.22 39.46 7.24
N GLU A 239 11.35 40.41 7.61
CA GLU A 239 11.62 41.37 8.68
C GLU A 239 11.64 40.71 10.06
N GLU A 240 10.69 39.80 10.33
CA GLU A 240 10.69 39.03 11.57
C GLU A 240 11.91 38.10 11.67
N PHE A 241 12.28 37.44 10.57
CA PHE A 241 13.49 36.63 10.50
C PHE A 241 14.74 37.46 10.82
N ALA A 242 14.85 38.67 10.29
CA ALA A 242 15.97 39.58 10.58
C ALA A 242 16.08 39.95 12.07
N GLY A 243 14.96 39.93 12.80
CA GLY A 243 14.94 40.06 14.27
C GLY A 243 15.23 38.76 15.03
N VAL A 244 14.87 37.60 14.50
CA VAL A 244 15.07 36.29 15.15
C VAL A 244 16.50 35.78 15.00
N PHE A 245 17.09 35.92 13.80
CA PHE A 245 18.40 35.34 13.48
C PHE A 245 19.52 35.77 14.45
N PRO A 246 19.69 37.07 14.82
CA PRO A 246 20.73 37.47 15.77
C PRO A 246 20.56 36.85 17.16
N LEU A 247 19.32 36.65 17.62
CA LEU A 247 19.02 36.03 18.91
C LEU A 247 19.45 34.55 18.91
N LEU A 248 19.05 33.79 17.89
CA LEU A 248 19.40 32.37 17.79
C LEU A 248 20.91 32.19 17.56
N TYR A 249 21.53 33.07 16.78
CA TYR A 249 22.98 33.09 16.61
C TYR A 249 23.71 33.32 17.93
N HIS A 250 23.23 34.27 18.74
CA HIS A 250 23.78 34.51 20.07
C HIS A 250 23.64 33.29 20.97
N MET A 251 22.49 32.59 20.93
CA MET A 251 22.29 31.35 21.68
C MET A 251 23.29 30.26 21.27
N ASP A 252 23.55 30.06 19.98
CA ASP A 252 24.57 29.11 19.50
C ASP A 252 25.97 29.49 19.99
N GLN A 253 26.31 30.79 20.01
CA GLN A 253 27.61 31.27 20.52
C GLN A 253 27.76 31.08 22.03
N VAL A 254 26.69 31.26 22.79
CA VAL A 254 26.70 31.11 24.24
C VAL A 254 26.76 29.64 24.61
N TYR A 255 25.86 28.81 24.07
CA TYR A 255 25.74 27.41 24.46
C TYR A 255 26.86 26.53 23.90
N GLN A 256 27.49 26.87 22.77
CA GLN A 256 28.63 26.14 22.20
C GLN A 256 28.39 24.63 22.17
N PHE A 257 27.27 24.21 21.58
CA PHE A 257 26.79 22.82 21.64
C PHE A 257 27.86 21.78 21.25
N ASP A 258 28.72 22.13 20.30
CA ASP A 258 29.79 21.26 19.81
C ASP A 258 30.89 21.00 20.85
N ALA A 259 31.18 21.96 21.73
CA ALA A 259 32.16 21.79 22.81
C ALA A 259 31.69 20.76 23.86
N TYR A 260 30.38 20.64 24.03
CA TYR A 260 29.74 19.79 25.03
C TYR A 260 29.25 18.45 24.48
N ASN A 261 29.28 18.26 23.16
CA ASN A 261 28.98 17.00 22.49
C ASN A 261 30.25 16.45 21.80
N SER A 262 31.17 15.90 22.60
CA SER A 262 32.52 15.46 22.17
C SER A 262 32.56 14.28 21.18
N ASN A 263 31.41 13.79 20.71
CA ASN A 263 31.33 12.90 19.55
C ASN A 263 31.35 13.66 18.21
N ALA A 264 31.37 15.00 18.24
CA ALA A 264 31.61 15.84 17.08
C ALA A 264 33.08 15.69 16.62
N ARG A 265 33.37 14.62 15.87
CA ARG A 265 34.53 14.56 14.98
C ARG A 265 34.42 15.71 13.96
N TYR A 266 35.51 16.05 13.28
CA TYR A 266 35.43 16.93 12.10
C TYR A 266 34.42 16.33 11.10
N GLY A 267 33.27 17.00 10.90
CA GLY A 267 32.12 16.46 10.16
C GLY A 267 30.97 15.88 11.00
N GLY A 268 31.01 15.91 12.34
CA GLY A 268 29.92 15.53 13.24
C GLY A 268 28.76 16.54 13.31
N SER A 269 27.61 16.12 13.87
CA SER A 269 26.40 16.95 13.97
C SER A 269 26.68 18.12 14.86
N SER A 270 26.48 19.35 14.37
CA SER A 270 26.25 20.44 15.30
C SER A 270 24.84 20.32 15.85
N ASP A 271 24.70 20.23 17.17
CA ASP A 271 23.40 20.36 17.86
C ASP A 271 22.95 21.83 17.96
N ASN A 272 23.53 22.70 17.12
CA ASN A 272 23.19 24.11 17.02
C ASN A 272 21.71 24.30 16.64
N ILE A 273 21.20 25.46 17.01
CA ILE A 273 19.82 25.88 16.75
C ILE A 273 19.70 26.28 15.27
N LEU A 274 20.67 27.04 14.75
CA LEU A 274 20.69 27.48 13.36
C LEU A 274 21.24 26.40 12.43
N SER A 275 20.51 26.15 11.34
CA SER A 275 20.95 25.32 10.24
C SER A 275 21.64 26.17 9.16
N ILE A 276 22.31 25.51 8.21
CA ILE A 276 22.90 26.22 7.06
C ILE A 276 21.86 26.99 6.24
N LEU A 277 20.59 26.55 6.22
CA LEU A 277 19.52 27.24 5.50
C LEU A 277 19.21 28.62 6.11
N ASP A 278 19.28 28.73 7.43
CA ASP A 278 19.15 30.01 8.13
C ASP A 278 20.29 30.98 7.75
N TYR A 279 21.52 30.50 7.64
CA TYR A 279 22.64 31.33 7.19
C TYR A 279 22.49 31.73 5.71
N VAL A 280 21.99 30.85 4.83
CA VAL A 280 21.67 31.22 3.44
C VAL A 280 20.63 32.34 3.42
N LYS A 281 19.57 32.23 4.23
CA LYS A 281 18.52 33.25 4.33
C LYS A 281 19.07 34.57 4.88
N ALA A 282 19.91 34.52 5.90
CA ALA A 282 20.57 35.70 6.45
C ALA A 282 21.48 36.40 5.43
N HIS A 283 22.17 35.64 4.58
CA HIS A 283 22.95 36.20 3.49
C HIS A 283 22.07 36.80 2.38
N GLU A 284 20.99 36.13 2.00
CA GLU A 284 20.01 36.63 1.03
C GLU A 284 19.48 38.02 1.43
N LEU A 285 19.19 38.19 2.73
CA LEU A 285 18.69 39.43 3.33
C LEU A 285 19.79 40.45 3.69
N GLY A 286 21.06 40.15 3.40
CA GLY A 286 22.18 41.06 3.66
C GLY A 286 22.57 41.24 5.14
N LEU A 287 22.12 40.34 6.03
CA LEU A 287 22.47 40.36 7.46
C LEU A 287 23.90 39.87 7.70
N ILE A 288 24.41 39.02 6.80
CA ILE A 288 25.78 38.49 6.83
C ILE A 288 26.41 38.53 5.43
N THR A 289 27.74 38.58 5.38
CA THR A 289 28.50 38.44 4.12
C THR A 289 28.57 36.99 3.67
N ARG A 290 28.91 36.81 2.40
CA ARG A 290 29.15 35.51 1.80
C ARG A 290 30.28 34.73 2.49
N ASP A 291 31.37 35.39 2.86
CA ASP A 291 32.49 34.75 3.57
C ASP A 291 32.04 34.19 4.93
N PHE A 292 31.15 34.89 5.61
CA PHE A 292 30.61 34.42 6.88
C PHE A 292 29.66 33.24 6.72
N LEU A 293 28.87 33.20 5.63
CA LEU A 293 28.08 32.04 5.27
C LEU A 293 28.95 30.79 5.07
N TYR A 294 30.06 30.90 4.32
CA TYR A 294 30.99 29.77 4.19
C TYR A 294 31.64 29.43 5.53
N LYS A 295 32.09 30.41 6.31
CA LYS A 295 32.63 30.17 7.65
C LYS A 295 31.62 29.41 8.52
N ALA A 296 30.34 29.76 8.47
CA ALA A 296 29.29 29.04 9.17
C ALA A 296 29.15 27.59 8.69
N ALA A 297 29.23 27.33 7.38
CA ALA A 297 29.19 25.97 6.83
C ALA A 297 30.36 25.09 7.33
N PHE A 298 31.58 25.63 7.39
CA PHE A 298 32.78 24.87 7.77
C PHE A 298 32.96 24.74 9.29
N GLU A 299 32.73 25.81 10.04
CA GLU A 299 33.14 25.91 11.45
C GLU A 299 31.98 25.92 12.44
N LYS A 300 30.76 26.25 12.02
CA LYS A 300 29.61 26.38 12.93
C LYS A 300 28.60 25.25 12.77
N VAL A 301 28.09 25.02 11.57
CA VAL A 301 27.09 23.97 11.31
C VAL A 301 27.73 22.59 11.16
N GLY A 302 29.01 22.56 10.79
CA GLY A 302 29.71 21.34 10.40
C GLY A 302 29.46 20.98 8.94
N LEU A 303 30.55 20.79 8.20
CA LEU A 303 30.53 20.65 6.74
C LEU A 303 29.58 19.54 6.24
N LYS A 304 29.60 18.37 6.88
CA LYS A 304 28.74 17.23 6.52
C LYS A 304 27.24 17.58 6.56
N TYR A 305 26.83 18.36 7.56
CA TYR A 305 25.44 18.75 7.78
C TYR A 305 25.05 19.88 6.86
N ALA A 306 25.96 20.85 6.66
CA ALA A 306 25.78 21.90 5.67
C ALA A 306 25.55 21.30 4.26
N VAL A 307 26.42 20.39 3.84
CA VAL A 307 26.31 19.69 2.54
C VAL A 307 25.02 18.88 2.46
N GLY A 308 24.68 18.10 3.49
CA GLY A 308 23.46 17.29 3.49
C GLY A 308 22.18 18.12 3.42
N ARG A 309 22.10 19.20 4.20
CA ARG A 309 20.92 20.08 4.25
C ARG A 309 20.75 20.92 2.99
N LEU A 310 21.84 21.42 2.42
CA LEU A 310 21.79 22.06 1.11
C LEU A 310 21.50 21.06 -0.01
N GLY A 311 22.00 19.83 0.11
CA GLY A 311 21.74 18.72 -0.82
C GLY A 311 20.27 18.32 -0.90
N ASP A 312 19.47 18.57 0.14
CA ASP A 312 18.02 18.34 0.15
C ASP A 312 17.30 19.13 -0.98
N LEU A 313 17.87 20.26 -1.42
CA LEU A 313 17.36 21.06 -2.53
C LEU A 313 17.47 20.36 -3.89
N PHE A 314 18.31 19.33 -4.01
CA PHE A 314 18.60 18.62 -5.26
C PHE A 314 18.02 17.20 -5.31
N ARG A 315 17.18 16.83 -4.34
CA ARG A 315 16.61 15.48 -4.31
C ARG A 315 15.69 15.27 -5.53
N PRO A 316 15.82 14.15 -6.26
CA PRO A 316 14.95 13.84 -7.38
C PRO A 316 13.51 13.55 -6.94
N VAL A 317 13.31 13.13 -5.69
CA VAL A 317 12.01 12.91 -5.04
C VAL A 317 12.00 13.67 -3.73
N ILE A 318 11.07 14.62 -3.59
CA ILE A 318 10.98 15.48 -2.41
C ILE A 318 9.98 14.87 -1.43
N THR A 319 10.39 14.69 -0.18
CA THR A 319 9.52 14.15 0.87
C THR A 319 8.78 15.29 1.59
N VAL A 320 7.62 14.99 2.19
CA VAL A 320 6.89 15.94 3.06
C VAL A 320 7.79 16.52 4.15
N TYR A 321 8.70 15.70 4.70
CA TYR A 321 9.69 16.16 5.67
C TYR A 321 10.57 17.28 5.10
N VAL A 322 11.13 17.11 3.88
CA VAL A 322 11.95 18.14 3.24
C VAL A 322 11.13 19.40 2.97
N LEU A 323 9.87 19.26 2.51
CA LEU A 323 8.98 20.41 2.27
C LEU A 323 8.70 21.19 3.55
N ARG A 324 8.42 20.51 4.66
CA ARG A 324 8.21 21.15 5.98
C ARG A 324 9.43 21.97 6.41
N GLN A 325 10.63 21.48 6.09
CA GLN A 325 11.90 22.14 6.41
C GLN A 325 12.21 23.31 5.47
N ALA A 326 11.76 23.24 4.22
CA ALA A 326 11.96 24.28 3.21
C ALA A 326 10.93 25.42 3.28
N LYS A 327 9.70 25.13 3.72
CA LYS A 327 8.56 26.06 3.82
C LYS A 327 8.92 27.42 4.45
N PRO A 328 9.75 27.51 5.51
CA PRO A 328 10.10 28.79 6.12
C PRO A 328 10.98 29.70 5.24
N TYR A 329 11.55 29.19 4.15
CA TYR A 329 12.54 29.91 3.33
C TYR A 329 12.05 30.19 1.92
N MET A 330 11.14 29.36 1.39
CA MET A 330 10.66 29.46 0.02
C MET A 330 9.27 28.82 -0.15
N PRO A 331 8.52 29.19 -1.21
CA PRO A 331 7.26 28.53 -1.54
C PRO A 331 7.43 27.03 -1.80
N VAL A 332 6.49 26.25 -1.25
CA VAL A 332 6.42 24.79 -1.41
C VAL A 332 4.99 24.37 -1.72
N ASP A 333 4.84 23.28 -2.46
CA ASP A 333 3.57 22.63 -2.77
C ASP A 333 3.58 21.23 -2.15
N PHE A 334 2.78 21.02 -1.10
CA PHE A 334 2.73 19.76 -0.37
C PHE A 334 2.07 18.63 -1.17
N ASP A 335 1.07 18.96 -1.98
CA ASP A 335 0.28 17.99 -2.75
C ASP A 335 1.11 17.49 -3.94
N LYS A 336 1.72 18.42 -4.69
CA LYS A 336 2.59 18.08 -5.83
C LYS A 336 3.99 17.65 -5.40
N ARG A 337 4.32 17.81 -4.11
CA ARG A 337 5.65 17.58 -3.54
C ARG A 337 6.75 18.34 -4.27
N THR A 338 6.57 19.64 -4.47
CA THR A 338 7.53 20.50 -5.19
C THR A 338 7.93 21.75 -4.39
N MET A 339 9.05 22.36 -4.79
CA MET A 339 9.58 23.61 -4.23
C MET A 339 9.81 24.60 -5.37
N ASP A 340 9.66 25.91 -5.12
CA ASP A 340 9.95 26.93 -6.14
C ASP A 340 11.45 27.01 -6.42
N THR A 341 11.86 26.41 -7.54
CA THR A 341 13.26 26.36 -7.98
C THR A 341 13.76 27.66 -8.63
N LYS A 342 12.88 28.65 -8.84
CA LYS A 342 13.22 29.95 -9.42
C LYS A 342 13.43 31.04 -8.37
N CYS A 343 12.97 30.83 -7.15
CA CYS A 343 13.15 31.81 -6.08
C CYS A 343 14.64 32.04 -5.75
N ARG A 344 14.94 33.24 -5.25
CA ARG A 344 16.32 33.68 -4.95
C ARG A 344 16.99 32.82 -3.87
N PHE A 345 16.26 32.42 -2.84
CA PHE A 345 16.77 31.53 -1.80
C PHE A 345 17.27 30.20 -2.38
N TYR A 346 16.48 29.56 -3.24
CA TYR A 346 16.84 28.29 -3.87
C TYR A 346 18.08 28.44 -4.75
N THR A 347 18.13 29.46 -5.62
CA THR A 347 19.28 29.67 -6.52
C THR A 347 20.57 29.95 -5.75
N LEU A 348 20.50 30.75 -4.68
CA LEU A 348 21.63 31.00 -3.78
C LEU A 348 22.07 29.74 -3.04
N GLY A 349 21.13 28.96 -2.48
CA GLY A 349 21.42 27.70 -1.80
C GLY A 349 22.11 26.70 -2.73
N ARG A 350 21.69 26.63 -4.00
CA ARG A 350 22.34 25.80 -5.03
C ARG A 350 23.77 26.25 -5.31
N GLU A 351 23.99 27.56 -5.47
CA GLU A 351 25.33 28.11 -5.71
C GLU A 351 26.28 27.78 -4.56
N VAL A 352 25.83 27.98 -3.31
CA VAL A 352 26.61 27.68 -2.10
C VAL A 352 26.94 26.19 -2.02
N TYR A 353 25.95 25.32 -2.27
CA TYR A 353 26.16 23.88 -2.32
C TYR A 353 27.21 23.48 -3.35
N GLN A 354 27.07 23.97 -4.59
CA GLN A 354 27.98 23.64 -5.68
C GLN A 354 29.42 24.07 -5.38
N ASN A 355 29.62 25.27 -4.82
CA ASN A 355 30.95 25.74 -4.45
C ASN A 355 31.59 24.89 -3.35
N ILE A 356 30.82 24.53 -2.31
CA ILE A 356 31.31 23.66 -1.23
C ILE A 356 31.65 22.27 -1.78
N VAL A 357 30.76 21.68 -2.58
CA VAL A 357 30.98 20.36 -3.16
C VAL A 357 32.17 20.36 -4.12
N ASN A 358 32.33 21.38 -4.95
CA ASN A 358 33.49 21.51 -5.83
C ASN A 358 34.80 21.54 -5.03
N LEU A 359 34.86 22.29 -3.93
CA LEU A 359 36.04 22.29 -3.05
C LEU A 359 36.32 20.90 -2.47
N ILE A 360 35.28 20.20 -2.00
CA ILE A 360 35.43 18.84 -1.47
C ILE A 360 35.97 17.91 -2.57
N LEU A 361 35.41 17.97 -3.78
CA LEU A 361 35.83 17.15 -4.92
C LEU A 361 37.28 17.40 -5.31
N ASP A 362 37.72 18.66 -5.36
CA ASP A 362 39.08 19.02 -5.78
C ASP A 362 40.17 18.43 -4.87
N VAL A 363 39.81 18.08 -3.62
CA VAL A 363 40.67 17.38 -2.66
C VAL A 363 40.42 15.87 -2.67
N GLU A 364 39.16 15.43 -2.58
CA GLU A 364 38.79 14.01 -2.48
C GLU A 364 39.10 13.21 -3.74
N LEU A 365 39.16 13.85 -4.92
CA LEU A 365 39.52 13.17 -6.17
C LEU A 365 41.03 13.06 -6.37
N ARG A 366 41.85 13.73 -5.54
CA ARG A 366 43.32 13.72 -5.61
C ARG A 366 43.99 13.00 -4.44
N ARG A 367 43.22 12.50 -3.47
CA ARG A 367 43.77 11.86 -2.26
C ARG A 367 44.31 10.44 -2.51
N GLY A 368 45.23 10.03 -1.63
CA GLY A 368 45.61 8.63 -1.45
C GLY A 368 44.57 7.84 -0.63
N ASP A 369 44.99 6.76 0.03
CA ASP A 369 44.04 5.89 0.75
C ASP A 369 43.53 6.47 2.08
N THR A 370 44.29 7.41 2.67
CA THR A 370 43.95 8.03 3.95
C THR A 370 42.75 8.97 3.80
N PRO A 371 41.77 8.93 4.73
CA PRO A 371 40.71 9.93 4.81
C PRO A 371 41.27 11.35 4.94
N THR A 372 40.65 12.30 4.25
CA THR A 372 40.90 13.74 4.42
C THR A 372 39.92 14.33 5.42
N VAL A 373 40.10 15.61 5.74
CA VAL A 373 39.14 16.39 6.53
C VAL A 373 37.75 16.45 5.91
N PHE A 374 37.60 16.17 4.60
CA PHE A 374 36.30 16.20 3.91
C PHE A 374 35.63 14.84 3.75
N SER A 375 36.35 13.74 4.00
CA SER A 375 35.84 12.39 3.67
C SER A 375 34.54 12.04 4.41
N ASP A 376 34.30 12.56 5.61
CA ASP A 376 33.06 12.33 6.35
C ASP A 376 31.84 13.06 5.74
N ALA A 377 32.08 14.20 5.06
CA ALA A 377 31.04 14.97 4.38
C ALA A 377 30.62 14.35 3.04
N VAL A 378 31.49 13.56 2.38
CA VAL A 378 31.24 12.97 1.07
C VAL A 378 29.92 12.18 1.04
N SER A 379 29.67 11.37 2.08
CA SER A 379 28.45 10.56 2.19
C SER A 379 27.14 11.35 2.19
N ARG A 380 27.20 12.67 2.41
CA ARG A 380 26.04 13.59 2.41
C ARG A 380 25.88 14.39 1.13
N ILE A 381 26.84 14.32 0.21
CA ILE A 381 26.70 14.92 -1.13
C ILE A 381 25.54 14.22 -1.83
N SER A 382 24.54 14.99 -2.23
CA SER A 382 23.30 14.45 -2.82
C SER A 382 23.28 14.54 -4.35
N ARG A 383 24.13 15.42 -4.91
CA ARG A 383 24.17 15.74 -6.34
C ARG A 383 25.54 16.27 -6.75
N ILE A 384 26.04 15.78 -7.88
CA ILE A 384 27.18 16.27 -8.66
C ILE A 384 26.74 16.26 -10.13
N GLU A 385 27.16 17.21 -10.94
CA GLU A 385 26.71 17.33 -12.33
C GLU A 385 27.89 17.44 -13.30
N GLY A 386 27.75 16.83 -14.47
CA GLY A 386 28.64 16.98 -15.62
C GLY A 386 29.51 15.76 -15.95
N ILE A 387 29.68 15.50 -17.24
CA ILE A 387 30.65 14.54 -17.80
C ILE A 387 32.07 14.83 -17.30
N PRO A 388 32.57 16.08 -17.18
CA PRO A 388 33.90 16.34 -16.64
C PRO A 388 34.09 15.76 -15.23
N ARG A 389 33.12 15.96 -14.32
CA ARG A 389 33.18 15.42 -12.96
C ARG A 389 33.07 13.89 -12.95
N LEU A 390 32.26 13.29 -13.83
CA LEU A 390 32.25 11.84 -14.01
C LEU A 390 33.65 11.32 -14.37
N MET A 391 34.32 11.93 -15.35
CA MET A 391 35.65 11.51 -15.78
C MET A 391 36.71 11.66 -14.67
N GLU A 392 36.64 12.74 -13.88
CA GLU A 392 37.52 12.93 -12.73
C GLU A 392 37.32 11.86 -11.65
N ILE A 393 36.06 11.52 -11.33
CA ILE A 393 35.72 10.44 -10.39
C ILE A 393 36.30 9.11 -10.89
N LEU A 394 36.07 8.76 -12.17
CA LEU A 394 36.57 7.52 -12.76
C LEU A 394 38.10 7.47 -12.78
N ARG A 395 38.77 8.61 -13.02
CA ARG A 395 40.23 8.70 -12.97
C ARG A 395 40.77 8.51 -11.55
N ALA A 396 40.11 9.11 -10.56
CA ALA A 396 40.48 8.97 -9.14
C ALA A 396 40.29 7.52 -8.64
N MET A 397 39.27 6.84 -9.15
CA MET A 397 39.05 5.41 -8.89
C MET A 397 40.12 4.52 -9.53
N GLY A 398 40.60 4.85 -10.72
CA GLY A 398 41.59 4.03 -11.43
C GLY A 398 41.13 2.58 -11.60
N THR A 399 41.86 1.64 -11.00
CA THR A 399 41.55 0.20 -11.03
C THR A 399 40.70 -0.27 -9.84
N ASP A 400 40.35 0.61 -8.91
CA ASP A 400 39.55 0.27 -7.74
C ASP A 400 38.16 -0.23 -8.14
N THR A 401 37.69 -1.25 -7.42
CA THR A 401 36.32 -1.79 -7.59
C THR A 401 35.29 -0.92 -6.89
N LEU A 402 34.03 -0.99 -7.33
CA LEU A 402 32.93 -0.30 -6.66
C LEU A 402 32.59 -0.96 -5.32
N ASP A 403 32.11 -0.16 -4.38
CA ASP A 403 31.63 -0.65 -3.09
C ASP A 403 30.14 -1.02 -3.11
N ARG A 404 29.81 -2.20 -2.57
CA ARG A 404 28.43 -2.71 -2.55
C ARG A 404 27.60 -2.08 -1.43
N ASN A 405 28.21 -1.80 -0.28
CA ASN A 405 27.51 -1.31 0.90
C ASN A 405 27.03 0.13 0.68
N THR A 406 27.83 0.96 0.00
CA THR A 406 27.45 2.33 -0.39
C THR A 406 26.21 2.38 -1.29
N TYR A 407 25.91 1.31 -2.04
CA TYR A 407 24.70 1.28 -2.86
C TYR A 407 23.42 1.30 -2.00
N TYR A 408 23.43 0.60 -0.87
CA TYR A 408 22.25 0.39 0.00
C TYR A 408 22.25 1.23 1.29
N SER A 409 23.41 1.70 1.74
CA SER A 409 23.57 2.38 3.01
C SER A 409 23.29 3.89 2.93
N TYR A 410 22.63 4.42 3.96
CA TYR A 410 22.53 5.87 4.23
C TYR A 410 23.70 6.39 5.08
N THR A 411 24.50 5.48 5.65
CA THR A 411 25.70 5.79 6.46
C THR A 411 26.93 5.27 5.71
N GLY A 412 27.63 6.16 5.02
CA GLY A 412 28.87 5.82 4.33
C GLY A 412 30.06 5.77 5.27
N GLY A 413 31.03 4.91 4.99
CA GLY A 413 32.37 5.00 5.57
C GLY A 413 33.21 6.08 4.88
N THR A 414 34.41 6.33 5.42
CA THR A 414 35.33 7.37 4.94
C THR A 414 36.46 6.82 4.06
N SER A 415 36.44 5.52 3.76
CA SER A 415 37.45 4.92 2.89
C SER A 415 37.37 5.50 1.47
N LYS A 416 38.50 5.56 0.78
CA LYS A 416 38.56 6.04 -0.61
C LYS A 416 37.53 5.34 -1.51
N LYS A 417 37.46 4.01 -1.40
CA LYS A 417 36.53 3.18 -2.19
C LYS A 417 35.06 3.54 -1.96
N GLU A 418 34.64 3.68 -0.70
CA GLU A 418 33.26 4.02 -0.35
C GLU A 418 32.91 5.43 -0.81
N SER A 419 33.80 6.40 -0.58
CA SER A 419 33.63 7.78 -0.98
C SER A 419 33.51 7.92 -2.50
N LEU A 420 34.43 7.37 -3.29
CA LEU A 420 34.38 7.48 -4.75
C LEU A 420 33.17 6.75 -5.35
N SER A 421 32.78 5.61 -4.77
CA SER A 421 31.54 4.91 -5.17
C SER A 421 30.30 5.78 -4.89
N HIS A 422 30.26 6.48 -3.75
CA HIS A 422 29.18 7.42 -3.43
C HIS A 422 29.13 8.59 -4.41
N LEU A 423 30.29 9.21 -4.69
CA LEU A 423 30.39 10.31 -5.65
C LEU A 423 29.91 9.89 -7.04
N LEU A 424 30.27 8.68 -7.49
CA LEU A 424 29.77 8.14 -8.76
C LEU A 424 28.25 7.99 -8.76
N LYS A 425 27.68 7.42 -7.69
CA LYS A 425 26.23 7.20 -7.53
C LYS A 425 25.43 8.49 -7.65
N VAL A 426 25.96 9.60 -7.12
CA VAL A 426 25.29 10.92 -7.11
C VAL A 426 25.76 11.86 -8.23
N CYS A 427 26.56 11.38 -9.18
CA CYS A 427 26.98 12.12 -10.36
C CYS A 427 25.96 11.96 -11.50
N TRP A 428 25.52 13.07 -12.08
CA TRP A 428 24.49 13.12 -13.12
C TRP A 428 24.98 13.86 -14.36
N PRO A 429 24.44 13.56 -15.54
CA PRO A 429 24.62 14.42 -16.70
C PRO A 429 24.15 15.84 -16.38
N ALA A 430 24.92 16.84 -16.80
CA ALA A 430 24.47 18.23 -16.75
C ALA A 430 23.41 18.50 -17.83
N SER A 431 22.62 19.56 -17.64
CA SER A 431 21.60 19.96 -18.60
C SER A 431 22.23 20.26 -19.97
N GLY A 432 21.81 19.55 -21.00
CA GLY A 432 22.29 19.73 -22.38
C GLY A 432 23.46 18.84 -22.79
N GLU A 433 24.05 18.05 -21.89
CA GLU A 433 25.06 17.05 -22.26
C GLU A 433 24.43 15.88 -23.01
N THR A 434 25.11 15.38 -24.05
CA THR A 434 24.60 14.35 -24.95
C THR A 434 25.47 13.09 -24.94
N ALA A 435 24.95 11.98 -25.49
CA ALA A 435 25.74 10.75 -25.65
C ALA A 435 27.00 10.95 -26.50
N ALA A 436 26.98 11.89 -27.46
CA ALA A 436 28.14 12.25 -28.27
C ALA A 436 29.27 12.86 -27.41
N ASP A 437 28.91 13.72 -26.46
CA ASP A 437 29.85 14.33 -25.52
C ASP A 437 30.47 13.26 -24.61
N LEU A 438 29.64 12.32 -24.12
CA LEU A 438 30.12 11.20 -23.31
C LEU A 438 31.06 10.29 -24.12
N LYS A 439 30.74 10.01 -25.38
CA LYS A 439 31.58 9.21 -26.29
C LYS A 439 32.96 9.82 -26.46
N LYS A 440 33.02 11.14 -26.66
CA LYS A 440 34.27 11.89 -26.76
C LYS A 440 35.08 11.78 -25.47
N ALA A 441 34.46 12.04 -24.33
CA ALA A 441 35.14 12.03 -23.04
C ALA A 441 35.65 10.62 -22.65
N VAL A 442 34.85 9.58 -22.90
CA VAL A 442 35.23 8.15 -22.69
C VAL A 442 36.46 7.79 -23.51
N LYS A 443 36.52 8.23 -24.78
CA LYS A 443 37.67 7.99 -25.66
C LYS A 443 38.92 8.73 -25.18
N GLU A 444 38.79 10.01 -24.85
CA GLU A 444 39.91 10.86 -24.38
C GLU A 444 40.50 10.35 -23.06
N ASN A 445 39.65 9.88 -22.14
CA ASN A 445 40.05 9.36 -20.85
C ASN A 445 40.38 7.86 -20.86
N LYS A 446 40.31 7.19 -22.02
CA LYS A 446 40.58 5.75 -22.20
C LYS A 446 39.77 4.86 -21.25
N ILE A 447 38.50 5.22 -21.03
CA ILE A 447 37.62 4.43 -20.15
C ILE A 447 37.27 3.11 -20.86
N SER A 448 37.51 1.99 -20.17
CA SER A 448 37.20 0.67 -20.71
C SER A 448 35.68 0.44 -20.85
N VAL A 449 35.30 -0.42 -21.79
CA VAL A 449 33.92 -0.89 -21.94
C VAL A 449 33.37 -1.43 -20.62
N ASP A 450 34.13 -2.28 -19.92
CA ASP A 450 33.67 -2.89 -18.68
C ASP A 450 33.41 -1.85 -17.59
N ARG A 451 34.25 -0.81 -17.48
CA ARG A 451 34.04 0.30 -16.52
C ARG A 451 32.81 1.12 -16.88
N LEU A 452 32.54 1.38 -18.16
CA LEU A 452 31.34 2.10 -18.56
C LEU A 452 30.05 1.30 -18.26
N ILE A 453 30.09 -0.03 -18.41
CA ILE A 453 29.00 -0.92 -17.99
C ILE A 453 28.81 -0.87 -16.46
N GLU A 454 29.90 -0.88 -15.68
CA GLU A 454 29.84 -0.72 -14.22
C GLU A 454 29.19 0.62 -13.83
N VAL A 455 29.52 1.72 -14.53
CA VAL A 455 28.92 3.04 -14.32
C VAL A 455 27.41 3.01 -14.59
N ALA A 456 26.98 2.52 -15.75
CA ALA A 456 25.56 2.46 -16.09
C ALA A 456 24.75 1.60 -15.12
N MET A 457 25.32 0.50 -14.63
CA MET A 457 24.67 -0.38 -13.66
C MET A 457 24.56 0.28 -12.28
N TYR A 458 25.64 0.93 -11.81
CA TYR A 458 25.72 1.51 -10.46
C TYR A 458 25.06 2.90 -10.35
N ALA A 459 25.08 3.67 -11.44
CA ALA A 459 24.52 5.01 -11.59
C ALA A 459 23.58 5.05 -12.82
N PRO A 460 22.34 4.54 -12.70
CA PRO A 460 21.41 4.31 -13.81
C PRO A 460 21.09 5.56 -14.65
N GLN A 461 21.29 6.76 -14.10
CA GLN A 461 21.14 8.02 -14.82
C GLN A 461 22.07 8.18 -16.03
N TRP A 462 23.14 7.38 -16.15
CA TRP A 462 24.04 7.36 -17.30
C TRP A 462 23.72 6.26 -18.32
N MET A 463 22.70 5.43 -18.06
CA MET A 463 22.46 4.18 -18.80
C MET A 463 22.15 4.39 -20.28
N GLU A 464 21.21 5.30 -20.59
CA GLU A 464 20.82 5.58 -21.98
C GLU A 464 22.01 6.13 -22.79
N MET A 465 22.75 7.09 -22.23
CA MET A 465 23.96 7.61 -22.89
C MET A 465 25.04 6.53 -23.05
N ALA A 466 25.16 5.62 -22.09
CA ALA A 466 26.12 4.52 -22.17
C ALA A 466 25.75 3.51 -23.26
N GLU A 467 24.46 3.21 -23.47
CA GLU A 467 23.99 2.36 -24.57
C GLU A 467 24.43 2.92 -25.93
N ASP A 468 24.19 4.21 -26.17
CA ASP A 468 24.58 4.90 -27.40
C ASP A 468 26.10 4.90 -27.63
N VAL A 469 26.87 5.07 -26.55
CA VAL A 469 28.34 5.06 -26.61
C VAL A 469 28.88 3.66 -26.91
N LEU A 470 28.30 2.64 -26.29
CA LEU A 470 28.71 1.24 -26.41
C LEU A 470 28.25 0.60 -27.72
N GLY A 471 27.14 1.09 -28.31
CA GLY A 471 26.52 0.51 -29.49
C GLY A 471 26.00 -0.92 -29.24
N MET A 472 25.61 -1.22 -28.00
CA MET A 472 25.11 -2.54 -27.60
C MET A 472 23.58 -2.51 -27.61
N GLU A 473 22.97 -3.08 -28.65
CA GLU A 473 21.52 -3.19 -28.73
C GLU A 473 20.97 -4.02 -27.55
N GLY A 474 19.96 -3.49 -26.85
CA GLY A 474 19.35 -4.15 -25.70
C GLY A 474 20.10 -3.94 -24.37
N PHE A 475 21.09 -3.05 -24.33
CA PHE A 475 21.87 -2.75 -23.13
C PHE A 475 21.01 -2.22 -21.99
N THR A 476 20.17 -1.21 -22.26
CA THR A 476 19.29 -0.63 -21.24
C THR A 476 18.30 -1.66 -20.71
N SER A 477 17.68 -2.44 -21.60
CA SER A 477 16.79 -3.54 -21.21
C SER A 477 17.51 -4.58 -20.34
N GLY A 478 18.74 -4.96 -20.70
CA GLY A 478 19.56 -5.89 -19.92
C GLY A 478 19.96 -5.35 -18.55
N CYS A 479 20.27 -4.06 -18.43
CA CYS A 479 20.50 -3.42 -17.14
C CYS A 479 19.25 -3.46 -16.25
N TYR A 480 18.07 -3.11 -16.80
CA TYR A 480 16.82 -3.21 -16.06
C TYR A 480 16.44 -4.65 -15.70
N TYR A 481 16.76 -5.63 -16.55
CA TYR A 481 16.59 -7.05 -16.25
C TYR A 481 17.38 -7.45 -15.00
N PHE A 482 18.67 -7.09 -14.93
CA PHE A 482 19.48 -7.38 -13.75
C PHE A 482 19.00 -6.61 -12.51
N MET A 483 18.60 -5.34 -12.66
CA MET A 483 18.00 -4.58 -11.56
C MET A 483 16.72 -5.24 -11.05
N ALA A 484 15.84 -5.71 -11.93
CA ALA A 484 14.58 -6.36 -11.58
C ALA A 484 14.77 -7.67 -10.81
N HIS A 485 15.76 -8.48 -11.19
CA HIS A 485 15.98 -9.79 -10.58
C HIS A 485 16.95 -9.80 -9.38
N MET A 486 17.75 -8.74 -9.20
CA MET A 486 18.82 -8.69 -8.20
C MET A 486 18.74 -7.54 -7.18
N ASN A 487 18.00 -6.47 -7.46
CA ASN A 487 17.90 -5.31 -6.54
C ASN A 487 16.71 -5.47 -5.59
N GLU A 488 16.91 -5.20 -4.30
CA GLU A 488 15.85 -5.32 -3.28
C GLU A 488 14.97 -4.07 -3.12
N ARG A 489 15.44 -2.92 -3.60
CA ARG A 489 14.75 -1.63 -3.41
C ARG A 489 14.55 -0.94 -4.74
N PHE A 490 13.31 -0.99 -5.23
CA PHE A 490 12.87 -0.18 -6.35
C PHE A 490 12.28 1.12 -5.82
N ASP A 491 12.82 2.25 -6.25
CA ASP A 491 12.04 3.49 -6.27
C ASP A 491 10.91 3.36 -7.30
N ASP A 492 9.86 4.16 -7.17
CA ASP A 492 8.65 3.99 -7.99
C ASP A 492 8.91 4.28 -9.48
N ARG A 493 9.91 5.10 -9.79
CA ARG A 493 10.37 5.33 -11.16
C ARG A 493 10.94 4.05 -11.77
N LYS A 494 11.81 3.33 -11.05
CA LYS A 494 12.36 2.03 -11.53
C LYS A 494 11.27 0.98 -11.66
N LYS A 495 10.32 0.90 -10.72
CA LYS A 495 9.16 -0.01 -10.84
C LYS A 495 8.38 0.28 -12.12
N ALA A 496 8.09 1.55 -12.40
CA ALA A 496 7.37 1.97 -13.59
C ALA A 496 8.12 1.64 -14.89
N VAL A 497 9.45 1.72 -14.90
CA VAL A 497 10.25 1.32 -16.07
C VAL A 497 10.28 -0.20 -16.23
N ILE A 498 10.50 -0.97 -15.16
CA ILE A 498 10.51 -2.44 -15.19
C ILE A 498 9.16 -3.01 -15.65
N ALA A 499 8.05 -2.41 -15.20
CA ALA A 499 6.70 -2.79 -15.60
C ALA A 499 6.43 -2.64 -17.11
N ARG A 500 7.29 -1.96 -17.87
CA ARG A 500 7.22 -1.89 -19.34
C ARG A 500 7.78 -3.14 -20.02
N TYR A 501 8.66 -3.87 -19.34
CA TYR A 501 9.37 -5.04 -19.90
C TYR A 501 8.73 -6.37 -19.50
N THR A 502 8.07 -6.44 -18.35
CA THR A 502 7.52 -7.70 -17.83
C THR A 502 6.15 -7.50 -17.17
N PRO A 503 5.21 -8.46 -17.31
CA PRO A 503 3.96 -8.47 -16.56
C PRO A 503 4.14 -8.92 -15.10
N LEU A 504 5.32 -9.45 -14.73
CA LEU A 504 5.60 -9.88 -13.37
C LEU A 504 5.70 -8.68 -12.42
N THR A 505 5.10 -8.83 -11.24
CA THR A 505 5.20 -7.82 -10.18
C THR A 505 6.62 -7.76 -9.61
N PRO A 506 7.06 -6.62 -9.02
CA PRO A 506 8.34 -6.53 -8.32
C PRO A 506 8.51 -7.58 -7.21
N GLU A 507 7.42 -7.96 -6.55
CA GLU A 507 7.42 -9.02 -5.54
C GLU A 507 7.70 -10.40 -6.17
N GLU A 508 7.03 -10.74 -7.28
CA GLU A 508 7.26 -11.98 -8.01
C GLU A 508 8.71 -12.08 -8.52
N LEU A 509 9.25 -11.01 -9.12
CA LEU A 509 10.63 -10.95 -9.58
C LEU A 509 11.62 -11.09 -8.40
N GLY A 510 11.36 -10.36 -7.31
CA GLY A 510 12.14 -10.41 -6.08
C GLY A 510 12.15 -11.80 -5.44
N ASN A 511 11.06 -12.55 -5.56
CA ASN A 511 10.88 -13.86 -4.98
C ASN A 511 11.19 -15.03 -5.93
N GLY A 512 11.63 -14.77 -7.16
CA GLY A 512 12.18 -15.80 -8.05
C GLY A 512 11.23 -16.31 -9.15
N CYS A 513 10.19 -15.56 -9.51
CA CYS A 513 9.60 -15.68 -10.84
C CYS A 513 10.56 -15.12 -11.89
N PHE A 514 10.50 -15.70 -13.09
CA PHE A 514 11.42 -15.41 -14.18
C PHE A 514 10.66 -15.26 -15.49
N ASP A 515 10.82 -14.09 -16.12
CA ASP A 515 10.24 -13.83 -17.42
C ASP A 515 11.17 -14.37 -18.51
N THR A 516 10.89 -15.58 -19.00
CA THR A 516 11.72 -16.22 -20.03
C THR A 516 11.70 -15.43 -21.33
N LYS A 517 10.59 -14.79 -21.69
CA LYS A 517 10.47 -14.00 -22.92
C LYS A 517 11.38 -12.77 -22.85
N TRP A 518 11.28 -12.00 -21.76
CA TRP A 518 12.15 -10.84 -21.56
C TRP A 518 13.63 -11.24 -21.46
N PHE A 519 13.93 -12.34 -20.77
CA PHE A 519 15.29 -12.87 -20.69
C PHE A 519 15.87 -13.19 -22.08
N PHE A 520 15.15 -13.96 -22.91
CA PHE A 520 15.64 -14.33 -24.24
C PHE A 520 15.73 -13.12 -25.18
N GLU A 521 14.79 -12.17 -25.11
CA GLU A 521 14.88 -10.92 -25.88
C GLU A 521 16.19 -10.17 -25.56
N VAL A 522 16.54 -10.05 -24.28
CA VAL A 522 17.79 -9.42 -23.83
C VAL A 522 19.01 -10.27 -24.23
N TYR A 523 18.94 -11.58 -24.01
CA TYR A 523 20.06 -12.50 -24.20
C TYR A 523 20.46 -12.62 -25.67
N GLU A 524 19.47 -12.66 -26.58
CA GLU A 524 19.69 -12.71 -28.04
C GLU A 524 20.29 -11.40 -28.57
N LYS A 525 19.76 -10.23 -28.14
CA LYS A 525 20.27 -8.92 -28.54
C LYS A 525 21.70 -8.66 -28.06
N LEU A 526 22.00 -8.99 -26.79
CA LEU A 526 23.33 -8.76 -26.22
C LEU A 526 24.36 -9.81 -26.61
N GLY A 527 23.91 -11.05 -26.82
CA GLY A 527 24.77 -12.23 -26.91
C GLY A 527 25.44 -12.59 -25.57
N GLU A 528 25.94 -13.83 -25.47
CA GLU A 528 26.50 -14.38 -24.24
C GLU A 528 27.64 -13.53 -23.66
N LYS A 529 28.51 -12.98 -24.51
CA LYS A 529 29.67 -12.18 -24.10
C LYS A 529 29.26 -10.89 -23.38
N ASN A 530 28.33 -10.11 -23.95
CA ASN A 530 27.93 -8.84 -23.33
C ASN A 530 26.99 -9.10 -22.13
N PHE A 531 26.12 -10.11 -22.21
CA PHE A 531 25.30 -10.53 -21.07
C PHE A 531 26.16 -10.90 -19.86
N ALA A 532 27.27 -11.64 -20.06
CA ALA A 532 28.22 -11.97 -18.99
C ALA A 532 28.90 -10.73 -18.38
N LYS A 533 29.17 -9.69 -19.18
CA LYS A 533 29.71 -8.41 -18.68
C LYS A 533 28.70 -7.68 -17.79
N LEU A 534 27.45 -7.58 -18.23
CA LEU A 534 26.38 -6.97 -17.43
C LEU A 534 26.17 -7.74 -16.12
N TYR A 535 26.13 -9.08 -16.18
CA TYR A 535 26.05 -9.91 -14.98
C TYR A 535 27.20 -9.64 -13.99
N LYS A 536 28.43 -9.52 -14.49
CA LYS A 536 29.61 -9.20 -13.66
C LYS A 536 29.50 -7.82 -13.01
N ALA A 537 28.94 -6.83 -13.71
CA ALA A 537 28.68 -5.49 -13.17
C ALA A 537 27.51 -5.46 -12.18
N ALA A 538 26.47 -6.29 -12.39
CA ALA A 538 25.28 -6.36 -11.53
C ALA A 538 25.60 -6.75 -10.08
N LYS A 539 26.76 -7.38 -9.84
CA LYS A 539 27.25 -7.71 -8.50
C LYS A 539 27.34 -6.50 -7.56
N TYR A 540 27.44 -5.27 -8.09
CA TYR A 540 27.54 -4.06 -7.27
C TYR A 540 26.19 -3.51 -6.81
N ILE A 541 25.09 -3.99 -7.41
CA ILE A 541 23.72 -3.56 -7.15
C ILE A 541 22.85 -4.69 -6.59
N ALA A 542 23.47 -5.74 -6.06
CA ALA A 542 22.81 -6.95 -5.59
C ALA A 542 23.23 -7.27 -4.15
N ASP A 543 22.30 -7.83 -3.36
CA ASP A 543 22.70 -8.62 -2.19
C ASP A 543 23.40 -9.90 -2.70
N GLY A 544 24.41 -10.38 -1.97
CA GLY A 544 25.26 -11.49 -2.42
C GLY A 544 24.51 -12.77 -2.81
N SER A 545 23.38 -13.07 -2.18
CA SER A 545 22.57 -14.26 -2.48
C SER A 545 21.82 -14.14 -3.81
N LYS A 546 21.22 -12.98 -4.09
CA LYS A 546 20.44 -12.72 -5.32
C LYS A 546 21.29 -12.62 -6.58
N HIS A 547 22.54 -12.15 -6.46
CA HIS A 547 23.48 -12.15 -7.58
C HIS A 547 23.68 -13.58 -8.13
N THR A 548 23.90 -14.55 -7.25
CA THR A 548 24.09 -15.96 -7.66
C THR A 548 22.81 -16.59 -8.22
N ARG A 549 21.63 -16.18 -7.71
CA ARG A 549 20.33 -16.69 -8.15
C ARG A 549 20.08 -16.41 -9.63
N ALA A 550 20.24 -15.16 -10.07
CA ALA A 550 19.99 -14.80 -11.46
C ALA A 550 20.91 -15.55 -12.45
N ARG A 551 22.13 -15.93 -12.04
CA ARG A 551 22.99 -16.79 -12.85
C ARG A 551 22.47 -18.21 -12.96
N LYS A 552 22.10 -18.82 -11.82
CA LYS A 552 21.49 -20.17 -11.82
C LYS A 552 20.29 -20.24 -12.75
N TYR A 553 19.47 -19.19 -12.73
CA TYR A 553 18.26 -19.11 -13.55
C TYR A 553 18.58 -18.95 -15.04
N ALA A 554 19.54 -18.10 -15.40
CA ALA A 554 19.99 -17.96 -16.78
C ALA A 554 20.64 -19.26 -17.30
N ASP A 555 21.46 -19.93 -16.49
CA ASP A 555 22.08 -21.22 -16.86
C ASP A 555 21.01 -22.32 -17.03
N ALA A 556 19.98 -22.35 -16.18
CA ALA A 556 18.83 -23.25 -16.35
C ALA A 556 18.05 -22.93 -17.63
N ALA A 557 17.66 -21.67 -17.84
CA ALA A 557 16.92 -21.22 -19.03
C ALA A 557 17.66 -21.52 -20.34
N THR A 558 18.99 -21.36 -20.36
CA THR A 558 19.82 -21.65 -21.54
C THR A 558 20.20 -23.12 -21.71
N GLY A 559 19.69 -24.02 -20.85
CA GLY A 559 19.93 -25.46 -20.95
C GLY A 559 21.34 -25.90 -20.58
N LYS A 560 22.10 -25.09 -19.83
CA LYS A 560 23.45 -25.44 -19.33
C LYS A 560 23.42 -26.33 -18.09
N VAL A 561 22.23 -26.59 -17.55
CA VAL A 561 22.01 -27.39 -16.34
C VAL A 561 21.23 -28.64 -16.71
N ASP A 562 21.73 -29.81 -16.29
CA ASP A 562 21.03 -31.08 -16.46
C ASP A 562 19.91 -31.25 -15.42
N ARG A 563 18.77 -31.81 -15.86
CA ARG A 563 17.58 -32.00 -15.01
C ARG A 563 17.83 -32.98 -13.87
N ASP A 564 18.40 -34.14 -14.17
CA ASP A 564 18.54 -35.24 -13.21
C ASP A 564 19.63 -34.93 -12.17
N GLU A 565 20.69 -34.24 -12.59
CA GLU A 565 21.69 -33.70 -11.66
C GLU A 565 21.08 -32.65 -10.73
N LEU A 566 20.25 -31.75 -11.25
CA LEU A 566 19.63 -30.70 -10.44
C LEU A 566 18.63 -31.26 -9.42
N GLU A 567 17.85 -32.28 -9.79
CA GLU A 567 16.93 -32.97 -8.86
C GLU A 567 17.67 -33.54 -7.65
N LYS A 568 18.78 -34.25 -7.88
CA LYS A 568 19.61 -34.81 -6.80
C LYS A 568 20.10 -33.73 -5.84
N VAL A 569 20.53 -32.58 -6.37
CA VAL A 569 20.99 -31.45 -5.56
C VAL A 569 19.85 -30.78 -4.80
N ILE A 570 18.66 -30.69 -5.40
CA ILE A 570 17.46 -30.16 -4.73
C ILE A 570 17.02 -31.09 -3.60
N GLU A 571 17.01 -32.41 -3.80
CA GLU A 571 16.65 -33.38 -2.76
C GLU A 571 17.65 -33.38 -1.61
N ASP A 572 18.96 -33.37 -1.90
CA ASP A 572 20.03 -33.34 -0.90
C ASP A 572 20.04 -32.02 -0.09
N LYS A 573 19.99 -30.87 -0.77
CA LYS A 573 20.19 -29.56 -0.14
C LYS A 573 18.90 -28.81 0.22
N ARG A 574 17.73 -29.26 -0.26
CA ARG A 574 16.45 -28.50 -0.27
C ARG A 574 16.64 -27.01 -0.64
N ASN A 575 17.50 -26.72 -1.62
CA ASN A 575 17.81 -25.35 -1.99
C ASN A 575 16.66 -24.72 -2.79
N LYS A 576 16.09 -23.64 -2.24
CA LYS A 576 14.91 -22.96 -2.82
C LYS A 576 15.17 -22.32 -4.17
N ASP A 577 16.34 -21.71 -4.38
CA ASP A 577 16.68 -21.10 -5.67
C ASP A 577 16.79 -22.14 -6.77
N LEU A 578 17.40 -23.30 -6.47
CA LEU A 578 17.53 -24.39 -7.43
C LEU A 578 16.17 -24.98 -7.80
N LEU A 579 15.29 -25.16 -6.80
CA LEU A 579 13.91 -25.59 -7.00
C LEU A 579 13.15 -24.65 -7.94
N MET A 580 13.28 -23.33 -7.75
CA MET A 580 12.60 -22.35 -8.60
C MET A 580 13.20 -22.27 -10.02
N SER A 581 14.50 -22.49 -10.18
CA SER A 581 15.15 -22.56 -11.49
C SER A 581 14.84 -23.85 -12.25
N TYR A 582 14.42 -24.92 -11.57
CA TYR A 582 14.15 -26.23 -12.19
C TYR A 582 13.10 -26.15 -13.31
N GLY A 583 12.07 -25.31 -13.13
CA GLY A 583 11.05 -25.05 -14.15
C GLY A 583 11.55 -24.26 -15.38
N LEU A 584 12.76 -23.70 -15.33
CA LEU A 584 13.34 -22.94 -16.45
C LEU A 584 14.12 -23.80 -17.42
N ILE A 585 14.48 -25.02 -17.05
CA ILE A 585 15.22 -25.92 -17.94
C ILE A 585 14.33 -26.25 -19.16
N PRO A 586 14.83 -26.09 -20.40
CA PRO A 586 14.09 -26.43 -21.61
C PRO A 586 13.49 -27.84 -21.55
N MET A 587 12.22 -27.96 -21.93
CA MET A 587 11.49 -29.24 -21.87
C MET A 587 11.59 -29.99 -23.18
N LYS A 588 11.73 -31.31 -23.08
CA LYS A 588 11.81 -32.19 -24.26
C LYS A 588 10.43 -32.47 -24.86
N ASP A 589 9.48 -32.86 -24.00
CA ASP A 589 8.14 -33.27 -24.38
C ASP A 589 7.17 -33.17 -23.19
N ARG A 590 5.91 -33.60 -23.40
CA ARG A 590 4.86 -33.58 -22.37
C ARG A 590 5.11 -34.55 -21.21
N GLN A 591 5.87 -35.62 -21.42
CA GLN A 591 6.23 -36.57 -20.37
C GLN A 591 7.32 -36.01 -19.46
N ASP A 592 8.30 -35.29 -20.02
CA ASP A 592 9.26 -34.51 -19.23
C ASP A 592 8.55 -33.45 -18.38
N ALA A 593 7.56 -32.75 -18.95
CA ALA A 593 6.73 -31.81 -18.19
C ALA A 593 5.98 -32.52 -17.03
N LEU A 594 5.36 -33.67 -17.30
CA LEU A 594 4.63 -34.44 -16.28
C LEU A 594 5.55 -34.86 -15.13
N HIS A 595 6.73 -35.39 -15.45
CA HIS A 595 7.72 -35.79 -14.45
C HIS A 595 8.13 -34.62 -13.54
N ARG A 596 8.42 -33.45 -14.14
CA ARG A 596 8.78 -32.23 -13.39
C ARG A 596 7.65 -31.75 -12.49
N TYR A 597 6.41 -31.80 -12.97
CA TYR A 597 5.24 -31.48 -12.17
C TYR A 597 5.14 -32.42 -10.95
N GLU A 598 5.27 -33.73 -11.15
CA GLU A 598 5.25 -34.71 -10.07
C GLU A 598 6.36 -34.49 -9.05
N PHE A 599 7.58 -34.17 -9.50
CA PHE A 599 8.71 -33.82 -8.64
C PHE A 599 8.40 -32.59 -7.76
N LEU A 600 7.84 -31.53 -8.33
CA LEU A 600 7.45 -30.33 -7.59
C LEU A 600 6.32 -30.61 -6.57
N GLN A 601 5.34 -31.45 -6.93
CA GLN A 601 4.28 -31.87 -6.01
C GLN A 601 4.80 -32.76 -4.88
N LYS A 602 5.75 -33.67 -5.17
CA LYS A 602 6.45 -34.48 -4.16
C LYS A 602 7.17 -33.58 -3.15
N PHE A 603 7.95 -32.61 -3.63
CA PHE A 603 8.64 -31.65 -2.76
C PHE A 603 7.69 -30.88 -1.84
N LEU A 604 6.53 -30.47 -2.36
CA LEU A 604 5.48 -29.78 -1.61
C LEU A 604 4.84 -30.67 -0.53
N LYS A 605 4.60 -31.95 -0.85
CA LYS A 605 4.05 -32.94 0.09
C LYS A 605 5.01 -33.17 1.25
N GLU A 606 6.29 -33.35 0.96
CA GLU A 606 7.35 -33.54 1.95
C GLU A 606 7.56 -32.32 2.84
N SER A 607 7.24 -31.11 2.38
CA SER A 607 7.34 -29.88 3.17
C SER A 607 6.47 -29.90 4.44
N ARG A 608 5.42 -30.74 4.48
CA ARG A 608 4.52 -30.88 5.64
C ARG A 608 5.20 -31.36 6.91
N GLN A 609 6.38 -31.98 6.81
CA GLN A 609 7.16 -32.41 7.97
C GLN A 609 7.82 -31.24 8.73
N PHE A 610 7.83 -30.03 8.15
CA PHE A 610 8.43 -28.84 8.75
C PHE A 610 7.38 -27.92 9.41
N GLY A 611 7.86 -27.00 10.26
CA GLY A 611 7.01 -25.99 10.90
C GLY A 611 6.31 -25.04 9.92
N ALA A 612 5.24 -24.39 10.39
CA ALA A 612 4.33 -23.58 9.57
C ALA A 612 5.03 -22.52 8.70
N GLN A 613 6.02 -21.82 9.24
CA GLN A 613 6.77 -20.78 8.51
C GLN A 613 7.58 -21.37 7.35
N ARG A 614 8.27 -22.50 7.57
CA ARG A 614 9.04 -23.17 6.52
C ARG A 614 8.13 -23.76 5.46
N ARG A 615 7.03 -24.38 5.87
CA ARG A 615 6.00 -24.92 4.97
C ARG A 615 5.43 -23.85 4.04
N ALA A 616 5.08 -22.68 4.57
CA ALA A 616 4.57 -21.57 3.76
C ALA A 616 5.61 -21.10 2.74
N SER A 617 6.86 -20.93 3.16
CA SER A 617 7.94 -20.49 2.28
C SER A 617 8.26 -21.49 1.17
N GLU A 618 8.31 -22.79 1.47
CA GLU A 618 8.56 -23.83 0.46
C GLU A 618 7.37 -24.00 -0.50
N ALA A 619 6.14 -23.86 -0.01
CA ALA A 619 4.95 -23.85 -0.86
C ALA A 619 4.96 -22.69 -1.86
N GLN A 620 5.38 -21.51 -1.41
CA GLN A 620 5.55 -20.35 -2.27
C GLN A 620 6.63 -20.59 -3.34
N CYS A 621 7.77 -21.19 -2.99
CA CYS A 621 8.80 -21.55 -3.97
C CYS A 621 8.31 -22.56 -5.02
N VAL A 622 7.51 -23.56 -4.63
CA VAL A 622 6.89 -24.50 -5.57
C VAL A 622 5.95 -23.77 -6.53
N GLN A 623 5.16 -22.82 -6.02
CA GLN A 623 4.29 -21.99 -6.87
C GLN A 623 5.10 -21.19 -7.91
N TYR A 624 6.22 -20.58 -7.52
CA TYR A 624 7.08 -19.87 -8.47
C TYR A 624 7.79 -20.79 -9.45
N ALA A 625 8.21 -21.99 -9.02
CA ALA A 625 8.73 -23.02 -9.92
C ALA A 625 7.68 -23.43 -10.97
N MET A 626 6.41 -23.59 -10.57
CA MET A 626 5.29 -23.89 -11.48
C MET A 626 5.02 -22.75 -12.46
N LYS A 627 5.09 -21.49 -12.04
CA LYS A 627 4.99 -20.32 -12.92
C LYS A 627 6.11 -20.28 -13.95
N ASN A 628 7.35 -20.47 -13.50
CA ASN A 628 8.52 -20.55 -14.39
C ASN A 628 8.37 -21.70 -15.40
N MET A 629 7.90 -22.85 -14.92
CA MET A 629 7.64 -24.04 -15.72
C MET A 629 6.58 -23.79 -16.80
N ALA A 630 5.49 -23.09 -16.48
CA ALA A 630 4.42 -22.80 -17.43
C ALA A 630 4.91 -21.99 -18.63
N THR A 631 5.66 -20.92 -18.38
CA THR A 631 6.20 -20.07 -19.44
C THR A 631 7.18 -20.83 -20.32
N THR A 632 8.05 -21.67 -19.74
CA THR A 632 9.00 -22.52 -20.49
C THR A 632 8.28 -23.58 -21.33
N ALA A 633 7.18 -24.13 -20.82
CA ALA A 633 6.38 -25.15 -21.49
C ALA A 633 5.40 -24.57 -22.54
N GLY A 634 5.37 -23.25 -22.74
CA GLY A 634 4.50 -22.59 -23.70
C GLY A 634 3.04 -22.43 -23.25
N TYR A 635 2.74 -22.62 -21.96
CA TYR A 635 1.42 -22.33 -21.40
C TYR A 635 1.31 -20.85 -21.04
N ALA A 636 0.10 -20.29 -21.13
CA ALA A 636 -0.15 -18.90 -20.79
C ALA A 636 0.06 -18.61 -19.28
N ASP A 637 -0.20 -19.61 -18.42
CA ASP A 637 -0.10 -19.52 -16.97
C ASP A 637 0.07 -20.90 -16.31
N ASP A 638 0.39 -20.91 -15.02
CA ASP A 638 0.63 -22.12 -14.21
C ASP A 638 -0.61 -22.97 -13.96
N LEU A 639 -1.81 -22.39 -14.04
CA LEU A 639 -3.05 -23.14 -13.88
C LEU A 639 -3.34 -23.98 -15.13
N ARG A 640 -3.16 -23.42 -16.33
CA ARG A 640 -3.29 -24.17 -17.59
C ARG A 640 -2.27 -25.31 -17.69
N LEU A 641 -1.01 -25.05 -17.30
CA LEU A 641 -0.01 -26.10 -17.18
C LEU A 641 -0.50 -27.18 -16.19
N THR A 642 -0.95 -26.78 -15.00
CA THR A 642 -1.42 -27.71 -13.97
C THR A 642 -2.55 -28.60 -14.48
N LEU A 643 -3.56 -28.05 -15.16
CA LEU A 643 -4.67 -28.83 -15.72
C LEU A 643 -4.23 -29.78 -16.83
N ALA A 644 -3.30 -29.35 -17.68
CA ALA A 644 -2.72 -30.21 -18.70
C ALA A 644 -1.98 -31.39 -18.05
N MET A 645 -1.16 -31.14 -17.02
CA MET A 645 -0.45 -32.19 -16.30
C MET A 645 -1.41 -33.12 -15.53
N GLU A 646 -2.47 -32.58 -14.92
CA GLU A 646 -3.50 -33.38 -14.25
C GLU A 646 -4.30 -34.25 -15.23
N THR A 647 -4.49 -33.80 -16.46
CA THR A 647 -5.10 -34.59 -17.54
C THR A 647 -4.19 -35.75 -17.98
N GLU A 648 -2.89 -35.50 -18.10
CA GLU A 648 -1.92 -36.56 -18.38
C GLU A 648 -1.82 -37.53 -17.20
N LEU A 649 -1.88 -37.05 -15.95
CA LEU A 649 -1.96 -37.91 -14.75
C LEU A 649 -3.15 -38.85 -14.79
N VAL A 650 -4.34 -38.36 -15.18
CA VAL A 650 -5.52 -39.23 -15.35
C VAL A 650 -5.25 -40.30 -16.38
N THR A 651 -4.69 -39.91 -17.54
CA THR A 651 -4.38 -40.83 -18.64
C THR A 651 -3.40 -41.92 -18.21
N SER A 652 -2.32 -41.55 -17.50
CA SER A 652 -1.32 -42.49 -16.98
C SER A 652 -1.83 -43.39 -15.84
N ASN A 653 -2.94 -43.02 -15.19
CA ASN A 653 -3.52 -43.72 -14.04
C ASN A 653 -4.92 -44.27 -14.30
N GLN A 654 -5.27 -44.52 -15.57
CA GLN A 654 -6.58 -45.02 -15.98
C GLN A 654 -7.02 -46.28 -15.21
N LYS A 655 -6.08 -47.16 -14.85
CA LYS A 655 -6.29 -48.35 -14.00
C LYS A 655 -7.04 -48.06 -12.68
N PHE A 656 -6.90 -46.87 -12.09
CA PHE A 656 -7.61 -46.51 -10.86
C PHE A 656 -9.07 -46.10 -11.11
N LEU A 657 -9.38 -45.63 -12.32
CA LEU A 657 -10.74 -45.36 -12.79
C LEU A 657 -11.44 -46.63 -13.28
N ASP A 658 -10.69 -47.61 -13.78
CA ASP A 658 -11.23 -48.92 -14.17
C ASP A 658 -11.47 -49.80 -12.93
N GLY A 659 -10.65 -49.62 -11.90
CA GLY A 659 -10.75 -50.25 -10.59
C GLY A 659 -9.71 -51.34 -10.36
N MET A 660 -9.36 -51.57 -9.09
CA MET A 660 -8.32 -52.52 -8.69
C MET A 660 -8.80 -53.48 -7.60
N GLU A 661 -8.42 -54.75 -7.74
CA GLU A 661 -8.61 -55.76 -6.71
C GLU A 661 -7.49 -55.69 -5.66
N ILE A 662 -7.89 -55.56 -4.40
CA ILE A 662 -7.00 -55.47 -3.24
C ILE A 662 -7.51 -56.43 -2.16
N GLY A 663 -7.02 -57.68 -2.21
CA GLY A 663 -7.55 -58.78 -1.40
C GLY A 663 -9.03 -59.07 -1.70
N ASP A 664 -9.89 -59.03 -0.70
CA ASP A 664 -11.35 -59.24 -0.83
C ASP A 664 -12.11 -58.01 -1.35
N TYR A 665 -11.41 -56.90 -1.62
CA TYR A 665 -12.02 -55.61 -1.90
C TYR A 665 -11.72 -55.14 -3.32
N PHE A 666 -12.67 -54.45 -3.92
CA PHE A 666 -12.52 -53.75 -5.18
C PHE A 666 -12.59 -52.25 -4.92
N ALA A 667 -11.50 -51.54 -5.22
CA ALA A 667 -11.35 -50.10 -5.02
C ALA A 667 -11.32 -49.39 -6.37
N ARG A 668 -12.16 -48.37 -6.54
CA ARG A 668 -12.28 -47.59 -7.78
C ARG A 668 -12.48 -46.12 -7.45
N VAL A 669 -11.89 -45.24 -8.27
CA VAL A 669 -12.22 -43.81 -8.24
C VAL A 669 -13.36 -43.55 -9.21
N GLU A 670 -14.47 -43.04 -8.69
CA GLU A 670 -15.62 -42.63 -9.50
C GLU A 670 -15.69 -41.11 -9.55
N VAL A 671 -15.98 -40.57 -10.74
CA VAL A 671 -16.27 -39.16 -10.95
C VAL A 671 -17.72 -39.06 -11.39
N ASP A 672 -18.52 -38.34 -10.62
CA ASP A 672 -19.92 -38.14 -10.96
C ASP A 672 -20.07 -37.21 -12.18
N PRO A 673 -21.27 -37.10 -12.78
CA PRO A 673 -21.48 -36.19 -13.90
C PRO A 673 -21.17 -34.72 -13.60
N ASP A 674 -21.13 -34.31 -12.32
CA ASP A 674 -20.74 -32.95 -11.88
C ASP A 674 -19.23 -32.73 -11.88
N GLY A 675 -18.43 -33.77 -12.10
CA GLY A 675 -16.98 -33.71 -11.95
C GLY A 675 -16.51 -33.88 -10.50
N LYS A 676 -17.39 -34.29 -9.57
CA LYS A 676 -16.99 -34.56 -8.17
C LYS A 676 -16.48 -35.99 -8.04
N THR A 677 -15.36 -36.13 -7.35
CA THR A 677 -14.68 -37.41 -7.18
C THR A 677 -15.04 -38.10 -5.86
N GLU A 678 -15.38 -39.39 -5.92
CA GLU A 678 -15.56 -40.28 -4.77
C GLU A 678 -14.64 -41.52 -4.91
N LEU A 679 -13.99 -41.93 -3.81
CA LEU A 679 -13.34 -43.23 -3.72
C LEU A 679 -14.38 -44.27 -3.31
N VAL A 680 -14.69 -45.19 -4.20
CA VAL A 680 -15.66 -46.26 -3.96
C VAL A 680 -14.93 -47.55 -3.63
N LEU A 681 -15.27 -48.13 -2.48
CA LEU A 681 -14.79 -49.42 -2.03
C LEU A 681 -15.96 -50.40 -1.99
N SER A 682 -15.80 -51.58 -2.60
CA SER A 682 -16.81 -52.64 -2.57
C SER A 682 -16.21 -53.98 -2.15
N LYS A 683 -17.03 -54.84 -1.53
CA LYS A 683 -16.68 -56.22 -1.18
C LYS A 683 -17.82 -57.13 -1.63
N LYS A 684 -17.53 -58.15 -2.45
CA LYS A 684 -18.55 -59.04 -3.05
C LYS A 684 -19.72 -58.27 -3.69
N GLY A 685 -19.41 -57.19 -4.41
CA GLY A 685 -20.41 -56.36 -5.11
C GLY A 685 -21.20 -55.38 -4.22
N LYS A 686 -20.96 -55.30 -2.90
CA LYS A 686 -21.63 -54.33 -2.01
C LYS A 686 -20.69 -53.20 -1.60
N LYS A 687 -21.14 -51.93 -1.71
CA LYS A 687 -20.40 -50.73 -1.29
C LYS A 687 -20.15 -50.75 0.22
N VAL A 688 -18.91 -50.50 0.62
CA VAL A 688 -18.43 -50.49 2.01
C VAL A 688 -18.37 -49.04 2.51
N LYS A 689 -19.01 -48.75 3.65
CA LYS A 689 -19.12 -47.37 4.18
C LYS A 689 -17.82 -46.82 4.81
N SER A 690 -16.89 -47.68 5.22
CA SER A 690 -15.67 -47.26 5.92
C SER A 690 -14.46 -48.10 5.49
N VAL A 691 -13.30 -47.46 5.36
CA VAL A 691 -12.04 -48.14 5.01
C VAL A 691 -11.62 -49.12 6.12
N PRO A 692 -11.57 -50.44 5.85
CA PRO A 692 -11.11 -51.45 6.79
C PRO A 692 -9.66 -51.23 7.25
N ALA A 693 -9.32 -51.66 8.46
CA ALA A 693 -7.98 -51.48 9.03
C ALA A 693 -6.87 -52.16 8.20
N ALA A 694 -7.16 -53.31 7.59
CA ALA A 694 -6.23 -54.03 6.73
C ALA A 694 -5.81 -53.23 5.49
N LEU A 695 -6.73 -52.48 4.88
CA LEU A 695 -6.47 -51.68 3.68
C LEU A 695 -5.72 -50.38 3.97
N LYS A 696 -5.74 -49.88 5.21
CA LYS A 696 -5.04 -48.61 5.56
C LYS A 696 -3.51 -48.71 5.42
N LYS A 697 -2.95 -49.92 5.49
CA LYS A 697 -1.50 -50.18 5.36
C LYS A 697 -1.10 -50.73 3.98
N ASP A 698 -2.07 -50.95 3.11
CA ASP A 698 -1.83 -51.50 1.77
C ASP A 698 -1.31 -50.38 0.84
N GLU A 699 -0.20 -50.64 0.14
CA GLU A 699 0.45 -49.65 -0.72
C GLU A 699 -0.44 -49.30 -1.93
N THR A 700 -1.03 -50.30 -2.58
CA THR A 700 -1.93 -50.10 -3.73
C THR A 700 -3.17 -49.31 -3.34
N PHE A 701 -3.78 -49.58 -2.18
CA PHE A 701 -4.92 -48.80 -1.69
C PHE A 701 -4.54 -47.33 -1.42
N ASN A 702 -3.34 -47.10 -0.86
CA ASN A 702 -2.86 -45.75 -0.59
C ASN A 702 -2.59 -44.97 -1.89
N GLU A 703 -2.10 -45.61 -2.96
CA GLU A 703 -1.99 -45.01 -4.29
C GLU A 703 -3.36 -44.58 -4.86
N VAL A 704 -4.36 -45.48 -4.82
CA VAL A 704 -5.73 -45.19 -5.28
C VAL A 704 -6.35 -44.04 -4.47
N LYS A 705 -6.16 -44.05 -3.14
CA LYS A 705 -6.65 -43.00 -2.24
C LYS A 705 -5.98 -41.65 -2.50
N GLU A 706 -4.66 -41.64 -2.75
CA GLU A 706 -3.93 -40.44 -3.09
C GLU A 706 -4.40 -39.86 -4.43
N PHE A 707 -4.60 -40.70 -5.45
CA PHE A 707 -5.15 -40.30 -6.74
C PHE A 707 -6.57 -39.70 -6.59
N ALA A 708 -7.45 -40.35 -5.82
CA ALA A 708 -8.78 -39.81 -5.53
C ALA A 708 -8.73 -38.44 -4.82
N SER A 709 -7.78 -38.24 -3.91
CA SER A 709 -7.61 -36.95 -3.23
C SER A 709 -7.10 -35.85 -4.16
N LYS A 710 -6.23 -36.19 -5.13
CA LYS A 710 -5.74 -35.24 -6.14
C LYS A 710 -6.89 -34.74 -7.03
N LEU A 711 -7.69 -35.66 -7.57
CA LEU A 711 -8.87 -35.34 -8.38
C LEU A 711 -9.93 -34.55 -7.60
N LYS A 712 -10.17 -34.89 -6.33
CA LYS A 712 -11.10 -34.14 -5.47
C LYS A 712 -10.67 -32.67 -5.29
N GLY A 713 -9.37 -32.39 -5.18
CA GLY A 713 -8.84 -31.03 -5.09
C GLY A 713 -8.83 -30.27 -6.43
N GLN A 714 -8.96 -30.98 -7.55
CA GLN A 714 -9.00 -30.38 -8.89
C GLN A 714 -10.31 -29.65 -9.16
N TYR A 715 -11.46 -30.20 -8.73
CA TYR A 715 -12.79 -29.63 -9.02
C TYR A 715 -12.88 -28.14 -8.66
N SER A 716 -12.67 -27.77 -7.39
CA SER A 716 -12.81 -26.37 -6.95
C SER A 716 -11.83 -25.41 -7.64
N ARG A 717 -10.61 -25.88 -7.95
CA ARG A 717 -9.61 -25.06 -8.68
C ARG A 717 -10.03 -24.83 -10.12
N CYS A 718 -10.54 -25.86 -10.78
CA CYS A 718 -11.00 -25.79 -12.17
C CYS A 718 -12.24 -24.90 -12.31
N VAL A 719 -13.18 -24.95 -11.36
CA VAL A 719 -14.35 -24.04 -11.29
C VAL A 719 -13.89 -22.59 -11.20
N ALA A 720 -13.02 -22.27 -10.23
CA ALA A 720 -12.51 -20.92 -10.04
C ALA A 720 -11.73 -20.41 -11.28
N MET A 721 -11.00 -21.30 -11.96
CA MET A 721 -10.26 -20.95 -13.18
C MET A 721 -11.20 -20.56 -14.32
N PHE A 722 -12.23 -21.35 -14.63
CA PHE A 722 -13.13 -21.05 -15.74
C PHE A 722 -14.10 -19.90 -15.43
N GLU A 723 -14.43 -19.66 -14.15
CA GLU A 723 -15.12 -18.43 -13.74
C GLU A 723 -14.25 -17.21 -14.03
N ARG A 724 -12.97 -17.25 -13.65
CA ARG A 724 -12.02 -16.18 -13.95
C ARG A 724 -11.79 -15.99 -15.46
N ALA A 725 -11.71 -17.07 -16.22
CA ALA A 725 -11.56 -17.02 -17.67
C ALA A 725 -12.73 -16.29 -18.36
N MET A 726 -13.95 -16.44 -17.84
CA MET A 726 -15.12 -15.69 -18.29
C MET A 726 -14.97 -14.19 -17.99
N GLU A 727 -14.45 -13.82 -16.81
CA GLU A 727 -14.24 -12.42 -16.40
C GLU A 727 -13.12 -11.73 -17.22
N GLU A 728 -12.07 -12.47 -17.59
CA GLU A 728 -10.88 -11.94 -18.28
C GLU A 728 -10.92 -12.08 -19.82
N GLU A 729 -11.99 -12.69 -20.34
CA GLU A 729 -12.14 -13.04 -21.75
C GLU A 729 -10.95 -13.88 -22.24
N ASP A 730 -10.55 -14.87 -21.44
CA ASP A 730 -9.44 -15.76 -21.77
C ASP A 730 -9.87 -16.71 -22.89
N ALA A 731 -9.09 -16.70 -23.96
CA ALA A 731 -9.32 -17.55 -25.12
C ALA A 731 -8.71 -18.94 -24.92
N TYR A 732 -9.46 -19.95 -25.36
CA TYR A 732 -9.07 -21.34 -25.45
C TYR A 732 -9.36 -21.84 -26.85
N SER A 733 -8.45 -22.60 -27.44
CA SER A 733 -8.76 -23.26 -28.71
C SER A 733 -9.78 -24.39 -28.50
N CYS A 734 -10.56 -24.72 -29.54
CA CYS A 734 -11.41 -25.90 -29.54
C CYS A 734 -10.63 -27.18 -29.19
N GLU A 735 -9.40 -27.30 -29.70
CA GLU A 735 -8.50 -28.41 -29.39
C GLU A 735 -8.10 -28.46 -27.91
N GLU A 736 -7.78 -27.31 -27.30
CA GLU A 736 -7.42 -27.22 -25.88
C GLU A 736 -8.58 -27.65 -24.98
N LEU A 737 -9.79 -27.13 -25.23
CA LEU A 737 -10.99 -27.48 -24.46
C LEU A 737 -11.35 -28.98 -24.61
N SER A 738 -11.29 -29.50 -25.84
CA SER A 738 -11.54 -30.92 -26.11
C SER A 738 -10.49 -31.81 -25.45
N GLY A 739 -9.22 -31.39 -25.45
CA GLY A 739 -8.11 -32.08 -24.80
C GLY A 739 -8.27 -32.16 -23.27
N LEU A 740 -8.81 -31.11 -22.65
CA LEU A 740 -9.12 -31.05 -21.22
C LEU A 740 -10.28 -31.98 -20.82
N CYS A 741 -11.24 -32.23 -21.73
CA CYS A 741 -12.33 -33.17 -21.50
C CYS A 741 -11.89 -34.64 -21.40
N ARG A 742 -10.62 -34.97 -21.70
CA ARG A 742 -10.04 -36.30 -21.36
C ARG A 742 -9.95 -36.52 -19.85
N ASN A 743 -9.93 -35.44 -19.06
CA ASN A 743 -10.07 -35.52 -17.61
C ASN A 743 -11.57 -35.48 -17.24
N PRO A 744 -12.13 -36.51 -16.58
CA PRO A 744 -13.56 -36.57 -16.26
C PRO A 744 -14.01 -35.46 -15.30
N VAL A 745 -13.13 -34.94 -14.45
CA VAL A 745 -13.44 -33.80 -13.56
C VAL A 745 -13.66 -32.54 -14.40
N THR A 746 -12.72 -32.25 -15.32
CA THR A 746 -12.80 -31.08 -16.19
C THR A 746 -13.93 -31.21 -17.20
N ALA A 747 -14.19 -32.41 -17.73
CA ALA A 747 -15.32 -32.69 -18.63
C ALA A 747 -16.67 -32.38 -17.97
N GLY A 748 -16.87 -32.79 -16.71
CA GLY A 748 -18.08 -32.49 -15.94
C GLY A 748 -18.33 -31.00 -15.72
N ILE A 749 -17.27 -30.18 -15.70
CA ILE A 749 -17.35 -28.71 -15.60
C ILE A 749 -17.60 -28.10 -16.97
N LEU A 750 -16.73 -28.39 -17.95
CA LEU A 750 -16.73 -27.81 -19.28
C LEU A 750 -18.01 -28.12 -20.07
N GLY A 751 -18.55 -29.33 -19.95
CA GLY A 751 -19.80 -29.73 -20.60
C GLY A 751 -21.05 -28.97 -20.11
N ARG A 752 -20.90 -28.10 -19.11
CA ARG A 752 -22.00 -27.33 -18.50
C ARG A 752 -21.83 -25.82 -18.62
N LEU A 753 -20.85 -25.41 -19.41
CA LEU A 753 -20.60 -24.01 -19.73
C LEU A 753 -21.08 -23.71 -21.15
N VAL A 754 -21.47 -22.47 -21.36
CA VAL A 754 -21.73 -21.91 -22.69
C VAL A 754 -20.47 -21.20 -23.17
N PHE A 755 -20.14 -21.34 -24.45
CA PHE A 755 -18.99 -20.72 -25.10
C PHE A 755 -19.43 -19.82 -26.24
N VAL A 756 -18.58 -18.85 -26.57
CA VAL A 756 -18.74 -17.91 -27.69
C VAL A 756 -17.40 -17.75 -28.42
N GLY A 757 -17.42 -17.58 -29.74
CA GLY A 757 -16.22 -17.29 -30.52
C GLY A 757 -15.50 -16.00 -30.07
N ALA A 758 -14.17 -16.04 -29.98
CA ALA A 758 -13.36 -14.86 -29.67
C ALA A 758 -13.46 -13.84 -30.81
N GLY A 759 -14.04 -12.66 -30.53
CA GLY A 759 -14.30 -11.61 -31.53
C GLY A 759 -15.79 -11.42 -31.91
N ALA A 760 -16.74 -12.06 -31.22
CA ALA A 760 -18.16 -11.96 -31.52
C ALA A 760 -18.80 -10.62 -31.10
N ALA A 761 -18.41 -9.53 -31.78
CA ALA A 761 -19.31 -8.40 -32.01
C ALA A 761 -20.25 -8.67 -33.22
N GLU A 762 -19.91 -9.65 -34.07
CA GLU A 762 -20.59 -9.95 -35.34
C GLU A 762 -20.81 -11.47 -35.54
N ALA A 763 -21.73 -12.09 -34.79
CA ALA A 763 -22.28 -13.43 -35.08
C ALA A 763 -21.26 -14.62 -35.18
N GLY A 764 -20.36 -14.77 -34.20
CA GLY A 764 -19.54 -15.98 -34.04
C GLY A 764 -20.33 -17.20 -33.50
N PRO A 765 -19.72 -18.41 -33.45
CA PRO A 765 -20.38 -19.60 -32.91
C PRO A 765 -20.71 -19.42 -31.41
N VAL A 766 -21.91 -19.84 -31.00
CA VAL A 766 -22.37 -19.82 -29.60
C VAL A 766 -23.03 -21.15 -29.29
N GLY A 767 -22.63 -21.78 -28.18
CA GLY A 767 -23.18 -23.07 -27.78
C GLY A 767 -22.49 -23.65 -26.56
N THR A 768 -23.10 -24.68 -26.00
CA THR A 768 -22.39 -25.64 -25.14
C THR A 768 -21.34 -26.40 -25.96
N LEU A 769 -20.33 -27.00 -25.32
CA LEU A 769 -19.33 -27.81 -26.06
C LEU A 769 -19.97 -28.95 -26.86
N GLU A 770 -21.08 -29.51 -26.39
CA GLU A 770 -21.86 -30.52 -27.12
C GLU A 770 -22.45 -29.93 -28.41
N GLU A 771 -23.12 -28.78 -28.33
CA GLU A 771 -23.68 -28.09 -29.50
C GLU A 771 -22.58 -27.64 -30.49
N LEU A 772 -21.44 -27.16 -29.98
CA LEU A 772 -20.31 -26.70 -30.81
C LEU A 772 -19.57 -27.87 -31.47
N GLY A 773 -19.46 -29.02 -30.78
CA GLY A 773 -18.87 -30.24 -31.32
C GLY A 773 -19.76 -30.92 -32.37
N ALA A 774 -21.07 -30.71 -32.30
CA ALA A 774 -22.05 -31.23 -33.26
C ALA A 774 -22.39 -30.23 -34.40
N ALA A 775 -21.68 -29.10 -34.50
CA ALA A 775 -21.92 -28.10 -35.53
C ALA A 775 -21.56 -28.61 -36.94
N GLU A 776 -22.35 -28.24 -37.94
CA GLU A 776 -22.07 -28.52 -39.36
C GLU A 776 -21.94 -27.21 -40.16
N PRO A 777 -20.78 -26.93 -40.80
CA PRO A 777 -19.53 -27.70 -40.71
C PRO A 777 -18.87 -27.63 -39.33
N ALA A 778 -18.06 -28.64 -39.00
CA ALA A 778 -17.33 -28.69 -37.74
C ALA A 778 -16.38 -27.50 -37.57
N LEU A 779 -16.26 -27.00 -36.35
CA LEU A 779 -15.36 -25.87 -36.04
C LEU A 779 -13.89 -26.27 -36.20
N PRO A 780 -13.04 -25.44 -36.82
CA PRO A 780 -11.61 -25.68 -36.88
C PRO A 780 -10.97 -25.84 -35.47
N PRO A 781 -10.00 -26.74 -35.26
CA PRO A 781 -9.38 -26.98 -33.95
C PRO A 781 -8.76 -25.75 -33.29
N GLU A 782 -8.23 -24.83 -34.09
CA GLU A 782 -7.59 -23.58 -33.70
C GLU A 782 -8.59 -22.45 -33.37
N THR A 783 -9.89 -22.68 -33.60
CA THR A 783 -10.96 -21.71 -33.31
C THR A 783 -10.89 -21.30 -31.85
N GLN A 784 -10.75 -20.01 -31.61
CA GLN A 784 -10.67 -19.44 -30.28
C GLN A 784 -12.07 -19.24 -29.70
N LEU A 785 -12.31 -19.85 -28.54
CA LEU A 785 -13.55 -19.77 -27.78
C LEU A 785 -13.30 -19.08 -26.43
N LEU A 786 -14.30 -18.32 -25.98
CA LEU A 786 -14.38 -17.72 -24.66
C LEU A 786 -15.47 -18.42 -23.87
N VAL A 787 -15.30 -18.56 -22.55
CA VAL A 787 -16.43 -18.87 -21.67
C VAL A 787 -17.40 -17.68 -21.75
N ALA A 788 -18.64 -17.93 -22.18
CA ALA A 788 -19.58 -16.86 -22.50
C ALA A 788 -19.98 -16.08 -21.24
N HIS A 789 -19.78 -14.76 -21.29
CA HIS A 789 -20.26 -13.83 -20.27
C HIS A 789 -21.75 -13.50 -20.53
N PRO A 790 -22.62 -13.33 -19.49
CA PRO A 790 -24.03 -12.97 -19.65
C PRO A 790 -24.28 -11.78 -20.57
N ILE A 791 -23.47 -10.73 -20.43
CA ILE A 791 -23.61 -9.50 -21.24
C ILE A 791 -23.48 -9.78 -22.74
N THR A 792 -22.61 -10.73 -23.12
CA THR A 792 -22.40 -11.13 -24.52
C THR A 792 -23.61 -11.91 -25.01
N LEU A 793 -24.11 -12.86 -24.22
CA LEU A 793 -25.31 -13.63 -24.56
C LEU A 793 -26.57 -12.73 -24.64
N TYR A 794 -26.67 -11.72 -23.78
CA TYR A 794 -27.74 -10.73 -23.77
C TYR A 794 -27.73 -9.90 -25.06
N ARG A 795 -26.56 -9.39 -25.47
CA ARG A 795 -26.39 -8.63 -26.72
C ARG A 795 -26.70 -9.44 -27.96
N LEU A 796 -26.35 -10.72 -27.94
CA LEU A 796 -26.66 -11.66 -29.01
C LEU A 796 -28.12 -12.13 -28.99
N GLY A 797 -28.93 -11.73 -28.01
CA GLY A 797 -30.34 -12.11 -27.89
C GLY A 797 -30.57 -13.59 -27.54
N VAL A 798 -29.53 -14.31 -27.11
CA VAL A 798 -29.58 -15.76 -26.85
C VAL A 798 -29.52 -16.12 -25.36
N LEU A 799 -29.34 -15.15 -24.47
CA LEU A 799 -29.33 -15.39 -23.02
C LEU A 799 -30.59 -16.14 -22.53
N PRO A 800 -31.83 -15.77 -22.92
CA PRO A 800 -33.03 -16.47 -22.45
C PRO A 800 -33.09 -17.95 -22.88
N ARG A 801 -32.55 -18.27 -24.07
CA ARG A 801 -32.46 -19.65 -24.57
C ARG A 801 -31.61 -20.50 -23.63
N TYR A 802 -30.42 -20.03 -23.26
CA TYR A 802 -29.53 -20.81 -22.40
C TYR A 802 -29.99 -20.86 -20.95
N GLN A 803 -30.63 -19.79 -20.44
CA GLN A 803 -31.28 -19.83 -19.12
C GLN A 803 -32.38 -20.88 -19.07
N ARG A 804 -33.24 -20.96 -20.09
CA ARG A 804 -34.28 -21.99 -20.22
C ARG A 804 -33.67 -23.39 -20.27
N LEU A 805 -32.65 -23.60 -21.11
CA LEU A 805 -31.93 -24.88 -21.24
C LEU A 805 -31.40 -25.40 -19.89
N PHE A 806 -30.69 -24.56 -19.13
CA PHE A 806 -30.11 -24.99 -17.86
C PHE A 806 -31.16 -25.14 -16.75
N PHE A 807 -32.26 -24.38 -16.81
CA PHE A 807 -33.41 -24.57 -15.91
C PHE A 807 -34.10 -25.92 -16.14
N GLU A 808 -34.38 -26.28 -17.39
CA GLU A 808 -34.99 -27.57 -17.76
C GLU A 808 -34.07 -28.74 -17.39
N LYS A 809 -32.78 -28.67 -17.76
CA LYS A 809 -31.78 -29.67 -17.37
C LYS A 809 -31.70 -29.83 -15.84
N ASN A 810 -31.81 -28.75 -15.07
CA ASN A 810 -31.85 -28.82 -13.61
C ASN A 810 -33.09 -29.56 -13.09
N ARG A 811 -34.27 -29.26 -13.65
CA ARG A 811 -35.54 -29.87 -13.26
C ARG A 811 -35.61 -31.36 -13.60
N GLU A 812 -35.11 -31.74 -14.77
CA GLU A 812 -35.18 -33.11 -15.28
C GLU A 812 -34.13 -34.03 -14.66
N SER A 813 -32.90 -33.54 -14.48
CA SER A 813 -31.74 -34.38 -14.14
C SER A 813 -30.95 -33.89 -12.92
N GLY A 814 -31.36 -32.80 -12.28
CA GLY A 814 -30.63 -32.18 -11.17
C GLY A 814 -29.37 -31.42 -11.59
N LEU A 815 -29.10 -31.31 -12.90
CA LEU A 815 -27.89 -30.70 -13.46
C LEU A 815 -27.75 -29.23 -13.08
N LYS A 816 -26.57 -28.81 -12.64
CA LYS A 816 -26.26 -27.41 -12.23
C LYS A 816 -25.00 -26.90 -12.92
N GLN A 817 -24.99 -25.62 -13.27
CA GLN A 817 -23.76 -24.95 -13.70
C GLN A 817 -22.72 -24.94 -12.56
N PRO A 818 -21.43 -25.08 -12.87
CA PRO A 818 -20.36 -25.13 -11.87
C PRO A 818 -20.18 -23.81 -11.09
N PHE A 819 -20.52 -22.68 -11.71
CA PHE A 819 -20.62 -21.35 -11.12
C PHE A 819 -21.79 -20.61 -11.78
N LYS A 820 -22.21 -19.46 -11.23
CA LYS A 820 -23.23 -18.61 -11.88
C LYS A 820 -22.64 -18.11 -13.20
N GLN A 821 -23.07 -18.69 -14.33
CA GLN A 821 -22.71 -18.22 -15.67
C GLN A 821 -23.93 -17.55 -16.31
N VAL A 822 -24.91 -18.31 -16.85
CA VAL A 822 -26.06 -17.70 -17.58
C VAL A 822 -27.06 -17.02 -16.65
N PHE A 823 -26.94 -17.26 -15.34
CA PHE A 823 -27.72 -16.62 -14.28
C PHE A 823 -26.90 -15.59 -13.49
N ARG A 824 -25.68 -15.24 -13.96
CA ARG A 824 -24.85 -14.22 -13.31
C ARG A 824 -25.40 -12.83 -13.56
N GLU A 825 -25.33 -12.01 -12.52
CA GLU A 825 -25.69 -10.60 -12.54
C GLU A 825 -24.72 -9.83 -13.45
N PHE A 826 -25.23 -8.95 -14.31
CA PHE A 826 -24.39 -8.13 -15.18
C PHE A 826 -24.90 -6.68 -15.21
N TYR A 827 -23.97 -5.74 -15.38
CA TYR A 827 -24.28 -4.31 -15.40
C TYR A 827 -24.04 -3.74 -16.79
N VAL A 828 -25.01 -2.95 -17.24
CA VAL A 828 -24.95 -2.22 -18.51
C VAL A 828 -24.77 -0.74 -18.21
N LYS A 829 -24.03 -0.05 -19.06
CA LYS A 829 -23.89 1.40 -18.99
C LYS A 829 -25.19 2.03 -19.46
N LEU A 830 -25.73 2.97 -18.69
CA LEU A 830 -26.91 3.73 -19.09
C LEU A 830 -26.54 4.68 -20.24
N GLU A 831 -27.48 4.93 -21.16
CA GLU A 831 -27.28 5.85 -22.29
C GLU A 831 -26.85 7.26 -21.81
N GLU A 832 -27.42 7.69 -20.69
CA GLU A 832 -27.18 8.99 -20.05
C GLU A 832 -25.78 9.10 -19.41
N GLU A 833 -25.12 7.97 -19.13
CA GLU A 833 -23.80 7.93 -18.48
C GLU A 833 -22.64 7.68 -19.47
N LYS A 834 -22.91 7.46 -20.77
CA LYS A 834 -21.89 7.08 -21.75
C LYS A 834 -20.74 8.08 -21.89
N ASP A 835 -21.04 9.37 -21.78
CA ASP A 835 -20.04 10.46 -21.85
C ASP A 835 -19.47 10.87 -20.48
N ALA A 836 -19.97 10.27 -19.40
CA ALA A 836 -19.45 10.53 -18.06
C ALA A 836 -18.05 9.93 -17.88
N LEU A 837 -17.25 10.56 -17.02
CA LEU A 837 -15.93 10.07 -16.61
C LEU A 837 -16.00 9.12 -15.41
N ASP A 838 -17.12 9.14 -14.70
CA ASP A 838 -17.35 8.43 -13.44
C ASP A 838 -18.72 7.78 -13.46
N SER A 839 -18.84 6.57 -12.93
CA SER A 839 -20.14 5.95 -12.65
C SER A 839 -20.55 6.23 -11.21
N ARG A 840 -21.78 6.72 -11.02
CA ARG A 840 -22.36 7.05 -9.70
C ARG A 840 -23.44 6.06 -9.27
N MET A 841 -23.52 4.89 -9.91
CA MET A 841 -24.56 3.88 -9.67
C MET A 841 -24.67 3.46 -8.18
N PHE A 842 -23.52 3.43 -7.48
CA PHE A 842 -23.43 3.10 -6.06
C PHE A 842 -23.07 4.32 -5.18
N ALA A 843 -23.29 5.54 -5.69
CA ALA A 843 -23.07 6.75 -4.90
C ALA A 843 -24.08 6.81 -3.75
N GLY A 844 -23.64 7.23 -2.55
CA GLY A 844 -24.51 7.40 -1.39
C GLY A 844 -24.61 6.18 -0.46
N TYR A 845 -24.04 5.03 -0.83
CA TYR A 845 -24.02 3.86 0.05
C TYR A 845 -22.93 3.97 1.11
N GLN A 846 -23.33 3.97 2.38
CA GLN A 846 -22.39 3.86 3.50
C GLN A 846 -21.89 2.41 3.64
N ILE A 847 -20.58 2.24 3.74
CA ILE A 847 -19.92 0.94 3.79
C ILE A 847 -18.93 0.83 4.96
N GLN A 848 -18.79 -0.37 5.52
CA GLN A 848 -17.81 -0.70 6.56
C GLN A 848 -16.45 -1.04 5.90
N PRO A 849 -15.40 -0.21 6.02
CA PRO A 849 -14.18 -0.36 5.21
C PRO A 849 -13.47 -1.69 5.42
N LYS A 850 -13.41 -2.18 6.68
CA LYS A 850 -12.81 -3.49 7.00
C LYS A 850 -13.50 -4.65 6.27
N LYS A 851 -14.84 -4.62 6.19
CA LYS A 851 -15.63 -5.64 5.49
C LYS A 851 -15.53 -5.49 3.97
N THR A 852 -15.52 -4.27 3.46
CA THR A 852 -15.32 -3.98 2.03
C THR A 852 -13.96 -4.48 1.55
N VAL A 853 -12.88 -4.15 2.26
CA VAL A 853 -11.53 -4.66 1.96
C VAL A 853 -11.51 -6.19 2.02
N ALA A 854 -12.11 -6.80 3.05
CA ALA A 854 -12.16 -8.25 3.16
C ALA A 854 -12.92 -8.92 2.01
N ALA A 855 -14.06 -8.37 1.58
CA ALA A 855 -14.85 -8.86 0.45
C ALA A 855 -14.10 -8.75 -0.89
N LEU A 856 -13.33 -7.68 -1.08
CA LEU A 856 -12.65 -7.38 -2.33
C LEU A 856 -11.21 -7.93 -2.42
N LYS A 857 -10.59 -8.29 -1.29
CA LYS A 857 -9.21 -8.82 -1.22
C LYS A 857 -9.00 -10.07 -2.09
N GLY A 858 -9.97 -10.97 -2.11
CA GLY A 858 -9.93 -12.18 -2.96
C GLY A 858 -10.10 -11.90 -4.46
N ARG A 859 -10.46 -10.67 -4.83
CA ARG A 859 -10.79 -10.25 -6.20
C ARG A 859 -9.81 -9.26 -6.80
N ARG A 860 -8.59 -9.18 -6.24
CA ARG A 860 -7.44 -8.37 -6.70
C ARG A 860 -7.59 -6.85 -6.52
N TRP A 861 -8.50 -6.41 -5.66
CA TRP A 861 -8.50 -5.02 -5.23
C TRP A 861 -7.38 -4.80 -4.21
N VAL A 862 -6.65 -3.71 -4.37
CA VAL A 862 -5.59 -3.26 -3.49
C VAL A 862 -5.89 -1.85 -2.99
N ALA A 863 -5.51 -1.55 -1.75
CA ALA A 863 -5.59 -0.19 -1.24
C ALA A 863 -4.40 0.63 -1.78
N ASP A 864 -4.69 1.84 -2.23
CA ASP A 864 -3.76 2.87 -2.68
C ASP A 864 -3.89 4.10 -1.76
N TYR A 865 -2.75 4.74 -1.46
CA TYR A 865 -2.68 5.84 -0.49
C TYR A 865 -3.30 7.14 -0.99
N ASP A 866 -3.33 7.36 -2.31
CA ASP A 866 -3.77 8.62 -2.91
C ASP A 866 -5.14 8.47 -3.61
N GLU A 867 -5.50 7.26 -4.05
CA GLU A 867 -6.67 7.02 -4.93
C GLU A 867 -7.76 6.08 -4.36
N GLY A 868 -7.58 5.47 -3.17
CA GLY A 868 -8.59 4.58 -2.58
C GLY A 868 -8.40 3.10 -2.91
N LEU A 869 -9.48 2.35 -3.24
CA LEU A 869 -9.34 0.94 -3.66
C LEU A 869 -9.18 0.84 -5.18
N GLN A 870 -8.14 0.16 -5.64
CA GLN A 870 -7.80 0.01 -7.05
C GLN A 870 -7.75 -1.45 -7.50
N LYS A 871 -8.18 -1.72 -8.75
CA LYS A 871 -8.00 -2.99 -9.46
C LYS A 871 -7.43 -2.73 -10.85
N VAL A 872 -6.42 -3.50 -11.26
CA VAL A 872 -5.70 -3.28 -12.53
C VAL A 872 -6.00 -4.39 -13.54
N PHE A 873 -6.41 -4.00 -14.74
CA PHE A 873 -6.71 -4.87 -15.88
C PHE A 873 -5.60 -4.73 -16.94
N PHE A 874 -4.61 -5.63 -16.85
CA PHE A 874 -3.37 -5.55 -17.65
C PHE A 874 -3.60 -5.70 -19.15
N LYS A 875 -4.50 -6.61 -19.55
CA LYS A 875 -4.83 -6.90 -20.96
C LYS A 875 -5.48 -5.69 -21.65
N GLN A 876 -6.36 -5.00 -20.95
CA GLN A 876 -7.10 -3.84 -21.45
C GLN A 876 -6.33 -2.51 -21.23
N ASN A 877 -5.19 -2.51 -20.53
CA ASN A 877 -4.47 -1.30 -20.09
C ASN A 877 -5.36 -0.33 -19.30
N ILE A 878 -6.26 -0.84 -18.46
CA ILE A 878 -7.18 -0.02 -17.65
C ILE A 878 -6.94 -0.29 -16.16
N SER A 879 -7.00 0.74 -15.33
CA SER A 879 -7.22 0.60 -13.89
C SER A 879 -8.62 1.11 -13.53
N ALA A 880 -9.27 0.43 -12.60
CA ALA A 880 -10.53 0.84 -12.01
C ALA A 880 -10.29 1.25 -10.55
N THR A 881 -10.96 2.31 -10.12
CA THR A 881 -10.82 2.86 -8.77
C THR A 881 -12.20 3.05 -8.14
N ILE A 882 -12.35 2.62 -6.89
CA ILE A 882 -13.54 2.89 -6.06
C ILE A 882 -13.18 4.03 -5.11
N TYR A 883 -13.89 5.13 -5.23
CA TYR A 883 -13.73 6.30 -4.37
C TYR A 883 -14.77 6.32 -3.26
N ALA A 884 -14.26 6.47 -2.03
CA ALA A 884 -15.00 6.79 -0.82
C ALA A 884 -14.07 7.61 0.08
N LEU A 885 -14.63 8.51 0.90
CA LEU A 885 -13.90 9.26 1.94
C LEU A 885 -13.52 8.34 3.11
N ALA A 886 -12.74 7.29 2.82
CA ALA A 886 -12.41 6.19 3.71
C ALA A 886 -10.90 6.04 3.87
N ASP A 887 -10.41 5.84 5.10
CA ASP A 887 -9.07 5.29 5.33
C ASP A 887 -9.11 3.77 5.16
N TRP A 888 -8.68 3.29 3.99
CA TRP A 888 -8.66 1.86 3.65
C TRP A 888 -7.54 1.08 4.35
N PHE A 889 -6.54 1.74 4.94
CA PHE A 889 -5.38 1.11 5.57
C PHE A 889 -5.53 0.98 7.08
N SER A 890 -6.15 1.96 7.74
CA SER A 890 -6.40 1.95 9.19
C SER A 890 -7.81 2.46 9.53
N PRO A 891 -8.88 1.71 9.20
CA PRO A 891 -10.25 2.20 9.35
C PRO A 891 -10.58 2.49 10.83
N ALA A 892 -10.87 3.75 11.15
CA ALA A 892 -11.45 4.15 12.43
C ALA A 892 -12.93 3.71 12.50
N ASP A 893 -13.41 3.35 13.69
CA ASP A 893 -14.78 2.82 13.87
C ASP A 893 -15.84 3.94 14.11
N THR A 894 -15.51 5.21 13.82
CA THR A 894 -16.33 6.35 14.27
C THR A 894 -17.40 6.82 13.26
N GLU A 895 -17.15 6.75 11.95
CA GLU A 895 -18.16 6.96 10.90
C GLU A 895 -17.87 6.08 9.68
N SER A 896 -18.92 5.47 9.12
CA SER A 896 -18.76 4.61 7.94
C SER A 896 -18.82 5.44 6.66
N PRO A 897 -17.76 5.42 5.84
CA PRO A 897 -17.64 6.27 4.67
C PRO A 897 -18.66 5.89 3.58
N THR A 898 -19.01 6.91 2.80
CA THR A 898 -19.96 6.79 1.71
C THR A 898 -19.22 6.57 0.40
N LEU A 899 -19.64 5.58 -0.39
CA LEU A 899 -19.20 5.43 -1.78
C LEU A 899 -19.63 6.65 -2.58
N GLU A 900 -18.72 7.24 -3.35
CA GLU A 900 -19.01 8.42 -4.18
C GLU A 900 -19.11 8.05 -5.66
N TYR A 901 -18.12 7.36 -6.20
CA TYR A 901 -18.09 6.98 -7.61
C TYR A 901 -17.06 5.89 -7.92
N VAL A 902 -17.17 5.34 -9.13
CA VAL A 902 -16.19 4.43 -9.74
C VAL A 902 -15.62 5.08 -10.99
N SER A 903 -14.29 5.13 -11.08
CA SER A 903 -13.56 5.75 -12.19
C SER A 903 -12.65 4.76 -12.89
N PHE A 904 -12.36 5.02 -14.17
CA PHE A 904 -11.48 4.19 -14.99
C PHE A 904 -10.38 5.04 -15.62
N TYR A 905 -9.15 4.53 -15.62
CA TYR A 905 -7.97 5.25 -16.11
C TYR A 905 -7.16 4.40 -17.08
N ASP A 906 -6.52 5.04 -18.06
CA ASP A 906 -5.46 4.41 -18.84
C ASP A 906 -4.26 4.13 -17.92
N ARG A 907 -3.87 2.86 -17.80
CA ARG A 907 -2.82 2.41 -16.87
C ARG A 907 -1.45 3.05 -17.14
N LYS A 908 -1.13 3.39 -18.40
CA LYS A 908 0.20 3.86 -18.80
C LYS A 908 0.33 5.38 -18.68
N THR A 909 -0.74 6.10 -18.96
CA THR A 909 -0.77 7.57 -19.03
C THR A 909 -1.51 8.21 -17.86
N TYR A 910 -2.21 7.42 -17.04
CA TYR A 910 -3.08 7.86 -15.95
C TYR A 910 -4.21 8.79 -16.38
N LYS A 911 -4.50 8.85 -17.68
CA LYS A 911 -5.60 9.65 -18.21
C LYS A 911 -6.92 8.95 -17.93
N GLN A 912 -7.85 9.65 -17.27
CA GLN A 912 -9.20 9.16 -17.03
C GLN A 912 -9.93 8.90 -18.36
N LYS A 913 -10.69 7.81 -18.41
CA LYS A 913 -11.45 7.35 -19.57
C LYS A 913 -12.93 7.63 -19.39
N LYS A 914 -13.63 7.91 -20.49
CA LYS A 914 -15.10 7.95 -20.50
C LYS A 914 -15.64 6.54 -20.31
N LEU A 915 -16.82 6.39 -19.70
CA LEU A 915 -17.47 5.08 -19.53
C LEU A 915 -17.71 4.37 -20.87
N SER A 916 -18.00 5.11 -21.94
CA SER A 916 -18.10 4.57 -23.32
C SER A 916 -16.81 3.94 -23.85
N GLU A 917 -15.63 4.34 -23.34
CA GLU A 917 -14.32 3.82 -23.77
C GLU A 917 -13.88 2.57 -22.99
N VAL A 918 -14.62 2.19 -21.94
CA VAL A 918 -14.32 1.03 -21.10
C VAL A 918 -14.94 -0.23 -21.71
N PRO A 919 -14.28 -1.40 -21.78
CA PRO A 919 -14.93 -2.64 -22.24
C PRO A 919 -16.10 -3.06 -21.34
N ASP A 920 -17.15 -3.62 -21.92
CA ASP A 920 -18.41 -3.81 -21.18
C ASP A 920 -18.39 -4.95 -20.16
N ILE A 921 -17.67 -6.05 -20.45
CA ILE A 921 -17.43 -7.12 -19.48
C ILE A 921 -16.63 -6.57 -18.29
N LEU A 922 -15.57 -5.80 -18.57
CA LEU A 922 -14.75 -5.15 -17.53
C LEU A 922 -15.60 -4.23 -16.66
N TYR A 923 -16.40 -3.34 -17.27
CA TYR A 923 -17.32 -2.47 -16.55
C TYR A 923 -18.29 -3.30 -15.68
N SER A 924 -18.95 -4.30 -16.27
CA SER A 924 -19.90 -5.17 -15.57
C SER A 924 -19.29 -5.85 -14.35
N GLU A 925 -18.09 -6.41 -14.47
CA GLU A 925 -17.42 -7.11 -13.38
C GLU A 925 -16.89 -6.17 -12.30
N VAL A 926 -16.45 -4.95 -12.66
CA VAL A 926 -16.12 -3.93 -11.66
C VAL A 926 -17.37 -3.52 -10.88
N MET A 927 -18.49 -3.25 -11.56
CA MET A 927 -19.73 -2.87 -10.89
C MET A 927 -20.28 -3.99 -10.01
N ARG A 928 -20.15 -5.26 -10.43
CA ARG A 928 -20.50 -6.44 -9.63
C ARG A 928 -19.62 -6.61 -8.38
N ASP A 929 -18.35 -6.24 -8.46
CA ASP A 929 -17.46 -6.18 -7.30
C ASP A 929 -17.93 -5.11 -6.31
N VAL A 930 -18.28 -3.92 -6.80
CA VAL A 930 -18.82 -2.84 -5.95
C VAL A 930 -20.14 -3.25 -5.32
N ASP A 931 -21.03 -3.89 -6.07
CA ASP A 931 -22.31 -4.41 -5.58
C ASP A 931 -22.14 -5.44 -4.46
N LEU A 932 -21.21 -6.39 -4.61
CA LEU A 932 -20.88 -7.32 -3.53
C LEU A 932 -20.40 -6.56 -2.28
N ALA A 933 -19.52 -5.57 -2.47
CA ALA A 933 -19.01 -4.78 -1.36
C ALA A 933 -20.14 -4.03 -0.64
N VAL A 934 -21.08 -3.44 -1.38
CA VAL A 934 -22.29 -2.80 -0.82
C VAL A 934 -23.12 -3.83 -0.05
N SER A 935 -23.48 -4.95 -0.66
CA SER A 935 -24.31 -6.00 -0.06
C SER A 935 -23.72 -6.57 1.25
N VAL A 936 -22.41 -6.80 1.30
CA VAL A 936 -21.73 -7.41 2.45
C VAL A 936 -21.33 -6.40 3.54
N ALA A 937 -21.01 -5.16 3.14
CA ALA A 937 -20.41 -4.17 4.02
C ALA A 937 -21.33 -3.01 4.40
N HIS A 938 -22.59 -2.97 3.94
CA HIS A 938 -23.50 -1.88 4.28
C HIS A 938 -23.74 -1.75 5.80
N VAL A 939 -23.85 -0.49 6.26
CA VAL A 939 -23.90 -0.14 7.70
C VAL A 939 -25.26 -0.46 8.34
N GLY A 940 -26.32 -0.60 7.53
CA GLY A 940 -27.69 -0.93 7.98
C GLY A 940 -28.01 -2.42 8.14
N GLY A 941 -27.10 -3.35 7.82
CA GLY A 941 -27.33 -4.81 7.98
C GLY A 941 -28.39 -5.43 7.07
N VAL A 942 -29.08 -4.63 6.25
CA VAL A 942 -30.02 -5.03 5.19
C VAL A 942 -29.73 -4.15 3.97
N ASP A 943 -29.73 -4.76 2.79
CA ASP A 943 -29.36 -4.15 1.50
C ASP A 943 -30.30 -2.99 1.12
N PRO A 944 -29.80 -1.82 0.65
CA PRO A 944 -30.65 -0.76 0.10
C PRO A 944 -31.11 -1.12 -1.33
N GLU A 945 -32.15 -1.95 -1.42
CA GLU A 945 -32.71 -2.59 -2.63
C GLU A 945 -33.41 -1.65 -3.65
N THR A 946 -33.04 -0.36 -3.70
CA THR A 946 -33.77 0.68 -4.47
C THR A 946 -32.97 1.33 -5.59
N SER A 947 -31.87 0.71 -6.07
CA SER A 947 -31.19 1.22 -7.27
C SER A 947 -32.03 0.98 -8.54
N HIS A 948 -31.99 1.92 -9.50
CA HIS A 948 -32.72 1.79 -10.77
C HIS A 948 -32.28 0.55 -11.59
N SER A 949 -31.00 0.16 -11.51
CA SER A 949 -30.46 -1.03 -12.18
C SER A 949 -30.97 -2.35 -11.58
N THR A 950 -31.18 -2.40 -10.26
CA THR A 950 -31.79 -3.56 -9.57
C THR A 950 -33.24 -3.78 -10.02
N ILE A 951 -33.98 -2.69 -10.29
CA ILE A 951 -35.39 -2.76 -10.72
C ILE A 951 -35.52 -3.29 -12.15
N GLU A 952 -34.70 -2.80 -13.09
CA GLU A 952 -34.70 -3.30 -14.48
C GLU A 952 -34.26 -4.77 -14.56
N MET A 953 -33.28 -5.18 -13.73
CA MET A 953 -32.87 -6.59 -13.63
C MET A 953 -34.00 -7.48 -13.09
N ARG A 954 -34.66 -7.08 -11.99
CA ARG A 954 -35.80 -7.81 -11.43
C ARG A 954 -36.94 -7.90 -12.42
N LYS A 955 -37.22 -6.83 -13.15
CA LYS A 955 -38.21 -6.82 -14.22
C LYS A 955 -37.92 -7.90 -15.27
N ALA A 956 -36.71 -7.94 -15.82
CA ALA A 956 -36.33 -8.95 -16.82
C ALA A 956 -36.45 -10.39 -16.28
N ILE A 957 -36.04 -10.62 -15.03
CA ILE A 957 -36.19 -11.91 -14.36
C ILE A 957 -37.68 -12.27 -14.21
N PHE A 958 -38.51 -11.34 -13.75
CA PHE A 958 -39.93 -11.61 -13.51
C PHE A 958 -40.72 -11.78 -14.81
N GLU A 959 -40.44 -11.00 -15.85
CA GLU A 959 -41.01 -11.16 -17.19
C GLU A 959 -40.75 -12.58 -17.72
N PHE A 960 -39.49 -13.03 -17.65
CA PHE A 960 -39.12 -14.39 -18.03
C PHE A 960 -39.84 -15.46 -17.19
N ASN A 961 -39.96 -15.24 -15.89
CA ASN A 961 -40.66 -16.16 -15.00
C ASN A 961 -42.18 -16.22 -15.28
N MET A 962 -42.84 -15.10 -15.60
CA MET A 962 -44.27 -15.10 -15.92
C MET A 962 -44.56 -15.94 -17.17
N GLU A 963 -43.71 -15.82 -18.20
CA GLU A 963 -43.77 -16.68 -19.39
C GLU A 963 -43.56 -18.15 -19.01
N LEU A 964 -42.55 -18.44 -18.18
CA LEU A 964 -42.24 -19.80 -17.70
C LEU A 964 -43.38 -20.45 -16.90
N PHE A 965 -44.12 -19.68 -16.10
CA PHE A 965 -45.28 -20.16 -15.33
C PHE A 965 -46.59 -20.15 -16.13
N GLY A 966 -46.57 -19.69 -17.40
CA GLY A 966 -47.76 -19.57 -18.25
C GLY A 966 -48.76 -18.53 -17.76
N LEU A 967 -48.31 -17.50 -17.05
CA LEU A 967 -49.16 -16.43 -16.51
C LEU A 967 -49.21 -15.26 -17.50
N THR A 968 -50.39 -15.03 -18.08
CA THR A 968 -50.63 -13.96 -19.05
C THR A 968 -51.29 -12.72 -18.44
N ASN A 969 -51.60 -12.78 -17.14
CA ASN A 969 -52.31 -11.73 -16.41
C ASN A 969 -51.37 -10.80 -15.60
N VAL A 970 -50.07 -10.80 -15.93
CA VAL A 970 -49.07 -9.92 -15.32
C VAL A 970 -48.34 -9.15 -16.42
N THR A 971 -48.25 -7.84 -16.30
CA THR A 971 -47.53 -6.94 -17.22
C THR A 971 -46.61 -6.02 -16.44
N PHE A 972 -45.45 -5.67 -16.97
CA PHE A 972 -44.46 -4.85 -16.26
C PHE A 972 -44.25 -3.51 -16.99
N GLU A 973 -44.42 -2.39 -16.28
CA GLU A 973 -44.26 -1.05 -16.85
C GLU A 973 -43.55 -0.13 -15.85
N GLY A 974 -42.49 0.54 -16.32
CA GLY A 974 -41.57 1.29 -15.47
C GLY A 974 -41.03 0.41 -14.33
N THR A 975 -41.19 0.89 -13.10
CA THR A 975 -40.71 0.19 -11.89
C THR A 975 -41.70 -0.82 -11.30
N HIS A 976 -42.90 -1.00 -11.87
CA HIS A 976 -43.98 -1.79 -11.26
C HIS A 976 -44.39 -3.01 -12.09
N ALA A 977 -44.84 -4.06 -11.41
CA ALA A 977 -45.63 -5.15 -11.98
C ALA A 977 -47.12 -4.87 -11.79
N TYR A 978 -47.91 -5.01 -12.85
CA TYR A 978 -49.37 -4.88 -12.86
C TYR A 978 -50.00 -6.24 -13.05
N ILE A 979 -50.93 -6.60 -12.18
CA ILE A 979 -51.50 -7.94 -12.07
C ILE A 979 -53.02 -7.84 -12.17
N LYS A 980 -53.63 -8.54 -13.12
CA LYS A 980 -55.09 -8.70 -13.23
C LYS A 980 -55.51 -10.01 -12.55
N GLY A 981 -55.88 -9.92 -11.29
CA GLY A 981 -56.38 -11.05 -10.49
C GLY A 981 -57.88 -11.29 -10.67
N THR A 982 -58.37 -12.35 -10.04
CA THR A 982 -59.80 -12.73 -9.97
C THR A 982 -60.55 -11.94 -8.89
N LEU A 983 -59.88 -11.57 -7.79
CA LEU A 983 -60.44 -10.82 -6.66
C LEU A 983 -60.10 -9.31 -6.72
N GLY A 984 -59.24 -8.90 -7.64
CA GLY A 984 -58.89 -7.50 -7.89
C GLY A 984 -57.70 -7.33 -8.84
N ASN A 985 -57.42 -6.07 -9.20
CA ASN A 985 -56.20 -5.71 -9.91
C ASN A 985 -55.19 -5.13 -8.92
N TYR A 986 -53.91 -5.43 -9.12
CA TYR A 986 -52.83 -5.04 -8.21
C TYR A 986 -51.67 -4.42 -8.96
N ASN A 987 -50.94 -3.53 -8.28
CA ASN A 987 -49.59 -3.15 -8.66
C ASN A 987 -48.61 -3.57 -7.55
N VAL A 988 -47.43 -4.03 -7.94
CA VAL A 988 -46.35 -4.43 -7.04
C VAL A 988 -45.10 -3.68 -7.43
N GLN A 989 -44.53 -2.91 -6.51
CA GLN A 989 -43.33 -2.15 -6.78
C GLN A 989 -42.09 -3.07 -6.78
N LEU A 990 -41.31 -3.08 -7.85
CA LEU A 990 -40.21 -4.03 -8.06
C LEU A 990 -38.95 -3.74 -7.22
N GLY A 991 -38.83 -2.52 -6.67
CA GLY A 991 -37.78 -2.18 -5.71
C GLY A 991 -38.12 -2.60 -4.28
N SER A 992 -39.29 -2.18 -3.78
CA SER A 992 -39.67 -2.30 -2.37
C SER A 992 -40.56 -3.52 -2.06
N GLY A 993 -41.20 -4.12 -3.06
CA GLY A 993 -42.19 -5.19 -2.88
C GLY A 993 -43.51 -4.73 -2.25
N VAL A 994 -43.78 -3.42 -2.26
CA VAL A 994 -45.04 -2.83 -1.80
C VAL A 994 -46.15 -3.14 -2.79
N ILE A 995 -47.34 -3.49 -2.28
CA ILE A 995 -48.50 -3.88 -3.09
C ILE A 995 -49.61 -2.84 -2.91
N HIS A 996 -50.18 -2.35 -4.00
CA HIS A 996 -51.46 -1.63 -3.96
C HIS A 996 -52.51 -2.34 -4.81
N LYS A 997 -53.76 -2.32 -4.33
CA LYS A 997 -54.93 -2.77 -5.08
C LYS A 997 -55.56 -1.59 -5.82
N GLU A 998 -55.90 -1.76 -7.09
CA GLU A 998 -56.62 -0.75 -7.87
C GLU A 998 -58.01 -0.51 -7.26
N SER A 999 -58.36 0.76 -6.98
CA SER A 999 -59.56 1.17 -6.22
C SER A 999 -59.56 0.82 -4.72
N GLY A 1000 -58.45 0.32 -4.16
CA GLY A 1000 -58.30 -0.03 -2.74
C GLY A 1000 -57.03 0.55 -2.09
N GLY A 1001 -56.74 0.11 -0.86
CA GLY A 1001 -55.54 0.52 -0.10
C GLY A 1001 -54.30 -0.32 -0.37
N MET A 1002 -53.21 -0.02 0.35
CA MET A 1002 -52.01 -0.87 0.39
C MET A 1002 -52.35 -2.24 0.98
N VAL A 1003 -51.93 -3.32 0.32
CA VAL A 1003 -52.14 -4.70 0.77
C VAL A 1003 -50.89 -5.20 1.47
N ASN A 1004 -51.03 -5.63 2.72
CA ASN A 1004 -49.91 -6.13 3.50
C ASN A 1004 -49.85 -7.66 3.47
N ILE A 1005 -48.87 -8.19 2.73
CA ILE A 1005 -48.55 -9.61 2.67
C ILE A 1005 -47.20 -9.79 3.35
N LEU A 1006 -47.23 -10.41 4.54
CA LEU A 1006 -46.03 -10.67 5.32
C LEU A 1006 -45.16 -11.74 4.64
N PRO A 1007 -43.84 -11.54 4.55
CA PRO A 1007 -42.94 -12.51 3.95
C PRO A 1007 -42.80 -13.75 4.85
N VAL A 1008 -43.26 -14.91 4.38
CA VAL A 1008 -43.13 -16.19 5.11
C VAL A 1008 -41.76 -16.80 4.80
N HIS A 1009 -40.77 -16.51 5.64
CA HIS A 1009 -39.37 -16.85 5.36
C HIS A 1009 -39.02 -18.35 5.47
N SER A 1010 -39.92 -19.26 5.90
CA SER A 1010 -39.44 -20.58 6.34
C SER A 1010 -40.34 -21.82 6.26
N GLN A 1011 -41.63 -21.79 5.86
CA GLN A 1011 -42.46 -23.01 6.05
C GLN A 1011 -43.19 -23.63 4.85
N HIS A 1012 -43.19 -23.02 3.67
CA HIS A 1012 -43.64 -23.73 2.45
C HIS A 1012 -42.81 -23.34 1.22
N ARG A 1013 -41.55 -23.78 1.14
CA ARG A 1013 -40.80 -23.89 -0.15
C ARG A 1013 -41.41 -25.03 -0.98
N GLY A 1014 -42.68 -24.90 -1.32
CA GLY A 1014 -43.41 -25.89 -2.10
C GLY A 1014 -42.98 -25.85 -3.57
N LYS A 1015 -42.25 -26.89 -4.00
CA LYS A 1015 -42.06 -27.37 -5.38
C LYS A 1015 -41.52 -26.44 -6.47
N ILE A 1016 -41.28 -25.15 -6.23
CA ILE A 1016 -40.63 -24.26 -7.20
C ILE A 1016 -39.26 -23.89 -6.64
N PHE A 1017 -38.25 -24.69 -6.99
CA PHE A 1017 -36.85 -24.36 -6.76
C PHE A 1017 -36.35 -23.62 -8.00
N LEU A 1018 -36.00 -22.34 -7.84
CA LEU A 1018 -35.30 -21.56 -8.87
C LEU A 1018 -33.81 -21.54 -8.50
N PRO A 1019 -32.93 -22.26 -9.21
CA PRO A 1019 -31.50 -22.26 -8.90
C PRO A 1019 -30.97 -20.81 -8.92
N PHE A 1020 -30.26 -20.42 -7.86
CA PHE A 1020 -29.56 -19.13 -7.70
C PHE A 1020 -30.42 -17.86 -7.47
N ILE A 1021 -31.76 -17.93 -7.53
CA ILE A 1021 -32.66 -16.80 -7.17
C ILE A 1021 -32.97 -16.81 -5.66
N ASP A 1022 -32.97 -17.97 -5.01
CA ASP A 1022 -33.14 -18.13 -3.54
C ASP A 1022 -32.03 -17.48 -2.69
N GLU A 1023 -30.97 -16.94 -3.33
CA GLU A 1023 -29.86 -16.22 -2.68
C GLU A 1023 -30.10 -14.71 -2.54
N ASP A 1024 -31.10 -14.14 -3.24
CA ASP A 1024 -31.60 -12.77 -3.04
C ASP A 1024 -32.99 -12.81 -2.37
N PRO A 1025 -33.07 -12.62 -1.04
CA PRO A 1025 -34.32 -12.69 -0.28
C PRO A 1025 -35.41 -11.77 -0.81
N LYS A 1026 -35.05 -10.62 -1.40
CA LYS A 1026 -36.03 -9.64 -1.87
C LYS A 1026 -36.59 -9.97 -3.22
N THR A 1027 -35.75 -10.37 -4.16
CA THR A 1027 -36.23 -10.86 -5.46
C THR A 1027 -37.15 -12.06 -5.25
N ALA A 1028 -36.82 -12.97 -4.32
CA ALA A 1028 -37.68 -14.09 -3.95
C ALA A 1028 -38.99 -13.64 -3.29
N GLU A 1029 -38.96 -12.65 -2.39
CA GLU A 1029 -40.15 -12.06 -1.77
C GLU A 1029 -41.10 -11.46 -2.81
N ILE A 1030 -40.57 -10.60 -3.68
CA ILE A 1030 -41.37 -9.87 -4.68
C ILE A 1030 -41.97 -10.84 -5.70
N LEU A 1031 -41.19 -11.81 -6.20
CA LEU A 1031 -41.70 -12.84 -7.10
C LEU A 1031 -42.82 -13.65 -6.44
N SER A 1032 -42.65 -14.03 -5.18
CA SER A 1032 -43.67 -14.78 -4.43
C SER A 1032 -44.97 -13.97 -4.30
N LYS A 1033 -44.88 -12.66 -4.05
CA LYS A 1033 -46.04 -11.75 -4.01
C LYS A 1033 -46.74 -11.66 -5.37
N ILE A 1034 -45.97 -11.51 -6.46
CA ILE A 1034 -46.51 -11.45 -7.82
C ILE A 1034 -47.25 -12.75 -8.17
N LEU A 1035 -46.63 -13.91 -7.93
CA LEU A 1035 -47.23 -15.23 -8.21
C LEU A 1035 -48.50 -15.47 -7.38
N LEU A 1036 -48.49 -15.09 -6.10
CA LEU A 1036 -49.64 -15.22 -5.20
C LEU A 1036 -50.82 -14.39 -5.69
N LEU A 1037 -50.59 -13.13 -6.06
CA LEU A 1037 -51.63 -12.20 -6.53
C LEU A 1037 -52.12 -12.53 -7.95
N ALA A 1038 -51.24 -13.04 -8.81
CA ALA A 1038 -51.63 -13.53 -10.14
C ALA A 1038 -52.59 -14.73 -10.07
N GLN A 1039 -52.64 -15.43 -8.93
CA GLN A 1039 -53.54 -16.54 -8.65
C GLN A 1039 -54.41 -16.29 -7.40
N ASP A 1040 -54.82 -15.05 -7.18
CA ASP A 1040 -55.51 -14.62 -5.96
C ASP A 1040 -56.78 -15.42 -5.61
N GLY A 1041 -57.51 -15.95 -6.59
CA GLY A 1041 -58.66 -16.83 -6.39
C GLY A 1041 -58.33 -18.18 -5.71
N LYS A 1042 -57.05 -18.53 -5.58
CA LYS A 1042 -56.57 -19.71 -4.85
C LYS A 1042 -56.12 -19.40 -3.43
N ILE A 1043 -56.08 -18.13 -3.02
CA ILE A 1043 -55.66 -17.72 -1.68
C ILE A 1043 -56.71 -18.20 -0.67
N LYS A 1044 -56.25 -18.85 0.40
CA LYS A 1044 -57.10 -19.33 1.52
C LYS A 1044 -56.81 -18.63 2.84
N ASP A 1045 -55.78 -17.80 2.89
CA ASP A 1045 -55.37 -17.07 4.09
C ASP A 1045 -56.44 -16.01 4.44
N PRO A 1046 -57.13 -16.12 5.60
CA PRO A 1046 -58.21 -15.20 5.96
C PRO A 1046 -57.74 -13.75 6.16
N TYR A 1047 -56.49 -13.54 6.57
CA TYR A 1047 -55.90 -12.21 6.78
C TYR A 1047 -55.61 -11.51 5.46
N ILE A 1048 -55.11 -12.25 4.47
CA ILE A 1048 -54.93 -11.72 3.11
C ILE A 1048 -56.30 -11.51 2.45
N LEU A 1049 -57.22 -12.48 2.53
CA LEU A 1049 -58.56 -12.38 1.93
C LEU A 1049 -59.38 -11.21 2.50
N GLN A 1050 -59.28 -10.90 3.80
CA GLN A 1050 -59.95 -9.72 4.37
C GLN A 1050 -59.49 -8.40 3.74
N GLN A 1051 -58.21 -8.31 3.36
CA GLN A 1051 -57.64 -7.13 2.70
C GLN A 1051 -57.98 -7.08 1.20
N LEU A 1052 -58.28 -8.22 0.59
CA LEU A 1052 -58.64 -8.32 -0.84
C LEU A 1052 -60.15 -8.18 -1.10
N VAL A 1053 -61.02 -8.54 -0.15
CA VAL A 1053 -62.48 -8.70 -0.38
C VAL A 1053 -63.33 -7.55 0.21
N ARG A 1054 -62.81 -6.69 1.11
CA ARG A 1054 -63.56 -5.52 1.58
C ARG A 1054 -63.42 -4.34 0.61
N ALA A 1055 -64.56 -4.00 0.00
CA ALA A 1055 -64.93 -2.81 -0.78
C ALA A 1055 -63.78 -2.10 -1.52
#